data_AF-A0A1T5N573-F1
#
_entry.id   AF-A0A1T5N573-F1
#
_cell.length_a   1.000
_cell.length_b   1.000
_cell.length_c   1.000
_cell.angle_alpha   90.00
_cell.angle_beta   90.00
_cell.angle_gamma   90.00
#
_symmetry.space_group_name_H-M   'P 1'
#
loop_
_entity.id
_entity.type
_entity.pdbx_description
1 polymer ?
#
loop_
_entity_poly.entity_id
_entity_poly.type
_entity_poly.pdbx_seq_one_letter_code
_entity_poly.pdbx_strand_id
1 'polypeptide(L)'
;MTPAQKITALIIAFLVFFHCNSTVYGNNSSVRHYFQESPVKLPKPPKPPPVPKLPKPPKVPSDTAVNAKLIQRILKVFRFRHNAHARERARVLYIINQTLTDSLVVSKDDIRKLNEALTKRENQQFDSLMALLNTIASSHASQPASPDTDTSSKKPVQEPDSPVPGTDLDALVDKMMPILQKKSEEQEAENTKAAHLTAIRSLYGRPPDQVDTLRLSDSLGARYLVRLSQKINVMGIQPYWMEQAYTTYNFNALSTYSFLGYLVDGQTGRIQPAFQQDEVRSVPDALSAGCNLQFLFLDKKSSNILALLKSKNAQTLFSDSLARLLVQRKADGVTIYFQALPDHQRDAFSSFIATLSGTLKNTNKNFKINVVIPPYDPSYNYDLRALRSYVDYFIIDFTQAGGETAGPLAPMDGNASKSLTGAVSRYLQGDIPPAQLSLLLPYYGAVWKKGRDGNPDVFSRYVSYSDIRKQYPSDTVAIFDETTSTFFIEVRDQYGVVKEEIWFDDGISMSMKYDFAMKNELGGIAIWTLGADNGTTDLWDALVDKFVVTDTLVLDTVSLYPPVPQHLTFWQRVKRELRIYAILFKDPCSVDASQYEGDVYFVYFTISFFILVLIAGAVYFYFVKTQGDDWKWRKKLLILLIVLILLTVVSGFMALFLNKEMSFVGISSIPSQCHSVPLTSVLAILGIGFVLGLLIMHFFLQPFFKDDDVP
;
A
#
# COMPACT_ATOMS: atom_id res chain seq x y z
N MET A 1 26.63 18.05 -72.57
CA MET A 1 25.60 18.83 -71.87
C MET A 1 26.01 20.29 -71.84
N THR A 2 25.15 21.18 -72.32
CA THR A 2 25.37 22.63 -72.23
C THR A 2 25.26 23.11 -70.77
N PRO A 3 25.86 24.25 -70.39
CA PRO A 3 25.77 24.79 -69.02
C PRO A 3 24.31 24.99 -68.56
N ALA A 4 23.40 25.31 -69.49
CA ALA A 4 21.96 25.35 -69.23
C ALA A 4 21.41 23.99 -68.75
N GLN A 5 21.81 22.87 -69.38
CA GLN A 5 21.35 21.53 -69.01
C GLN A 5 21.90 21.05 -67.66
N LYS A 6 23.09 21.50 -67.26
CA LYS A 6 23.65 21.21 -65.92
C LYS A 6 22.92 21.99 -64.82
N ILE A 7 22.50 23.22 -65.11
CA ILE A 7 21.71 24.05 -64.17
C ILE A 7 20.28 23.52 -64.06
N THR A 8 19.65 23.10 -65.16
CA THR A 8 18.33 22.46 -65.10
C THR A 8 18.37 21.12 -64.37
N ALA A 9 19.44 20.32 -64.54
CA ALA A 9 19.63 19.07 -63.81
C ALA A 9 19.89 19.30 -62.31
N LEU A 10 20.62 20.35 -61.92
CA LEU A 10 20.82 20.71 -60.51
C LEU A 10 19.54 21.24 -59.86
N ILE A 11 18.73 22.02 -60.58
CA ILE A 11 17.44 22.55 -60.09
C ILE A 11 16.41 21.42 -59.96
N ILE A 12 16.39 20.46 -60.89
CA ILE A 12 15.53 19.26 -60.79
C ILE A 12 15.99 18.35 -59.65
N ALA A 13 17.31 18.18 -59.44
CA ALA A 13 17.82 17.42 -58.30
C ALA A 13 17.50 18.09 -56.94
N PHE A 14 17.52 19.42 -56.87
CA PHE A 14 17.16 20.18 -55.66
C PHE A 14 15.64 20.17 -55.40
N LEU A 15 14.81 20.21 -56.45
CA LEU A 15 13.35 20.08 -56.33
C LEU A 15 12.93 18.65 -55.97
N VAL A 16 13.62 17.62 -56.45
CA VAL A 16 13.37 16.22 -56.09
C VAL A 16 13.80 15.92 -54.64
N PHE A 17 14.85 16.55 -54.12
CA PHE A 17 15.23 16.45 -52.70
C PHE A 17 14.23 17.14 -51.76
N PHE A 18 13.54 18.21 -52.20
CA PHE A 18 12.51 18.89 -51.40
C PHE A 18 11.10 18.28 -51.53
N HIS A 19 10.81 17.55 -52.61
CA HIS A 19 9.52 16.84 -52.80
C HIS A 19 9.50 15.40 -52.28
N CYS A 20 10.61 14.91 -51.71
CA CYS A 20 10.68 13.58 -51.11
C CYS A 20 10.70 13.68 -49.58
N ASN A 21 9.66 14.26 -48.98
CA ASN A 21 9.36 14.05 -47.55
C ASN A 21 7.88 14.22 -47.16
N SER A 22 6.96 14.19 -48.13
CA SER A 22 5.52 14.33 -47.87
C SER A 22 4.73 13.10 -48.29
N THR A 23 5.10 11.91 -47.79
CA THR A 23 4.19 10.75 -47.76
C THR A 23 4.67 9.73 -46.74
N VAL A 24 4.26 9.86 -45.47
CA VAL A 24 3.76 8.78 -44.58
C VAL A 24 3.20 9.47 -43.33
N TYR A 25 1.88 9.60 -43.21
CA TYR A 25 1.09 9.07 -42.08
C TYR A 25 -0.39 9.45 -42.25
N GLY A 26 -1.18 8.42 -42.56
CA GLY A 26 -2.41 8.10 -41.83
C GLY A 26 -3.41 9.21 -41.59
N ASN A 27 -4.30 9.34 -42.57
CA ASN A 27 -5.68 9.75 -42.40
C ASN A 27 -6.31 9.12 -41.13
N ASN A 28 -6.75 9.93 -40.17
CA ASN A 28 -7.81 9.55 -39.25
C ASN A 28 -8.62 10.76 -38.77
N SER A 29 -9.26 11.42 -39.74
CA SER A 29 -10.42 12.26 -39.51
C SER A 29 -11.66 11.36 -39.31
N SER A 30 -11.89 10.93 -38.08
CA SER A 30 -13.21 10.41 -37.66
C SER A 30 -13.43 10.53 -36.15
N VAL A 31 -13.29 11.74 -35.60
CA VAL A 31 -13.95 12.06 -34.32
C VAL A 31 -15.42 12.33 -34.64
N ARG A 32 -16.20 11.25 -34.77
CA ARG A 32 -17.65 11.31 -34.65
C ARG A 32 -17.97 11.79 -33.25
N HIS A 33 -18.75 12.87 -33.17
CA HIS A 33 -19.58 13.16 -32.02
C HIS A 33 -20.40 11.91 -31.66
N TYR A 34 -20.10 11.31 -30.51
CA TYR A 34 -21.04 10.52 -29.72
C TYR A 34 -20.94 11.02 -28.28
N PHE A 35 -21.60 12.15 -28.01
CA PHE A 35 -22.23 12.33 -26.71
C PHE A 35 -23.42 11.38 -26.69
N GLN A 36 -23.26 10.24 -26.05
CA GLN A 36 -24.37 9.38 -25.66
C GLN A 36 -24.24 9.13 -24.17
N GLU A 37 -24.86 10.01 -23.39
CA GLU A 37 -25.26 9.67 -22.03
C GLU A 37 -26.11 8.40 -22.11
N SER A 38 -25.53 7.27 -21.70
CA SER A 38 -26.30 6.08 -21.35
C SER A 38 -26.18 5.89 -19.85
N PRO A 39 -27.28 5.98 -19.09
CA PRO A 39 -27.25 5.64 -17.69
C PRO A 39 -26.92 4.15 -17.59
N VAL A 40 -25.84 3.82 -16.89
CA VAL A 40 -25.53 2.43 -16.54
C VAL A 40 -26.65 1.93 -15.63
N LYS A 41 -27.65 1.27 -16.23
CA LYS A 41 -28.60 0.43 -15.49
C LYS A 41 -27.82 -0.79 -15.00
N LEU A 42 -27.59 -0.85 -13.70
CA LEU A 42 -27.18 -2.07 -13.00
C LEU A 42 -28.09 -3.24 -13.46
N PRO A 43 -27.52 -4.38 -13.85
CA PRO A 43 -28.32 -5.56 -14.15
C PRO A 43 -29.10 -5.95 -12.88
N LYS A 44 -30.42 -6.08 -13.02
CA LYS A 44 -31.23 -6.65 -11.93
C LYS A 44 -30.72 -8.05 -11.63
N PRO A 45 -30.55 -8.42 -10.35
CA PRO A 45 -30.12 -9.76 -9.98
C PRO A 45 -31.08 -10.79 -10.59
N PRO A 46 -30.58 -11.93 -11.10
CA PRO A 46 -31.43 -12.99 -11.59
C PRO A 46 -32.38 -13.42 -10.46
N LYS A 47 -33.67 -13.58 -10.79
CA LYS A 47 -34.64 -14.12 -9.84
C LYS A 47 -34.10 -15.45 -9.31
N PRO A 48 -34.07 -15.68 -7.99
CA PRO A 48 -33.69 -16.97 -7.46
C PRO A 48 -34.58 -18.06 -8.05
N PRO A 49 -34.03 -19.25 -8.36
CA PRO A 49 -34.84 -20.36 -8.84
C PRO A 49 -35.96 -20.64 -7.82
N PRO A 50 -37.15 -21.07 -8.28
CA PRO A 50 -38.25 -21.36 -7.37
C PRO A 50 -37.79 -22.43 -6.39
N VAL A 51 -37.84 -22.08 -5.10
CA VAL A 51 -37.52 -22.98 -3.99
C VAL A 51 -38.31 -24.27 -4.19
N PRO A 52 -37.68 -25.45 -4.18
CA PRO A 52 -38.41 -26.71 -4.18
C PRO A 52 -39.38 -26.69 -3.00
N LYS A 53 -40.68 -26.84 -3.27
CA LYS A 53 -41.67 -26.97 -2.21
C LYS A 53 -41.31 -28.21 -1.40
N LEU A 54 -40.77 -28.02 -0.20
CA LEU A 54 -40.65 -29.10 0.77
C LEU A 54 -42.05 -29.68 1.01
N PRO A 55 -42.17 -31.01 1.13
CA PRO A 55 -43.44 -31.64 1.46
C PRO A 55 -43.98 -31.04 2.77
N LYS A 56 -45.29 -30.75 2.78
CA LYS A 56 -45.96 -30.25 3.99
C LYS A 56 -45.65 -31.20 5.14
N PRO A 57 -45.13 -30.70 6.29
CA PRO A 57 -44.89 -31.56 7.43
C PRO A 57 -46.24 -32.15 7.89
N PRO A 58 -46.26 -33.41 8.37
CA PRO A 58 -47.47 -33.99 8.93
C PRO A 58 -47.97 -33.11 10.07
N LYS A 59 -49.30 -32.95 10.17
CA LYS A 59 -49.94 -32.24 11.28
C LYS A 59 -49.56 -32.95 12.59
N VAL A 60 -48.66 -32.33 13.35
CA VAL A 60 -48.35 -32.75 14.72
C VAL A 60 -49.53 -32.36 15.61
N PRO A 61 -49.97 -33.22 16.54
CA PRO A 61 -51.03 -32.88 17.49
C PRO A 61 -50.68 -31.62 18.26
N SER A 62 -51.62 -30.69 18.33
CA SER A 62 -51.58 -29.58 19.28
C SER A 62 -51.60 -30.16 20.68
N ASP A 63 -50.48 -30.07 21.41
CA ASP A 63 -50.46 -29.68 22.84
C ASP A 63 -49.07 -29.74 23.52
N THR A 64 -47.98 -29.99 22.79
CA THR A 64 -46.60 -29.80 23.35
C THR A 64 -45.84 -28.60 22.75
N ALA A 65 -46.48 -27.84 21.85
CA ALA A 65 -45.85 -26.81 21.02
C ALA A 65 -45.79 -25.39 21.63
N VAL A 66 -46.21 -25.22 22.89
CA VAL A 66 -46.34 -23.89 23.53
C VAL A 66 -45.01 -23.44 24.18
N ASN A 67 -44.25 -24.36 24.79
CA ASN A 67 -43.03 -24.04 25.55
C ASN A 67 -41.86 -23.63 24.63
N ALA A 68 -41.71 -24.31 23.49
CA ALA A 68 -40.68 -23.99 22.50
C ALA A 68 -40.95 -22.64 21.80
N LYS A 69 -42.21 -22.20 21.69
CA LYS A 69 -42.56 -20.93 21.02
C LYS A 69 -42.23 -19.70 21.86
N LEU A 70 -42.29 -19.79 23.19
CA LEU A 70 -41.97 -18.67 24.07
C LEU A 70 -40.47 -18.38 24.09
N ILE A 71 -39.64 -19.41 24.29
CA ILE A 71 -38.19 -19.26 24.23
C ILE A 71 -37.75 -18.87 22.81
N GLN A 72 -38.35 -19.41 21.75
CA GLN A 72 -38.10 -18.93 20.37
C GLN A 72 -38.54 -17.48 20.12
N ARG A 73 -39.56 -16.97 20.82
CA ARG A 73 -39.96 -15.56 20.75
C ARG A 73 -38.98 -14.67 21.50
N ILE A 74 -38.53 -15.09 22.68
CA ILE A 74 -37.44 -14.45 23.44
C ILE A 74 -36.15 -14.41 22.59
N LEU A 75 -35.77 -15.52 21.96
CA LEU A 75 -34.63 -15.62 21.02
C LEU A 75 -34.79 -14.75 19.76
N LYS A 76 -36.02 -14.48 19.30
CA LYS A 76 -36.30 -13.54 18.19
C LYS A 76 -36.21 -12.08 18.63
N VAL A 77 -36.51 -11.77 19.89
CA VAL A 77 -36.35 -10.43 20.47
C VAL A 77 -34.87 -10.07 20.60
N PHE A 78 -33.99 -11.06 20.82
CA PHE A 78 -32.53 -10.90 20.83
C PHE A 78 -31.87 -10.79 19.44
N ARG A 79 -32.64 -10.62 18.35
CA ARG A 79 -32.11 -10.30 17.01
C ARG A 79 -32.09 -8.78 16.80
N PHE A 80 -30.90 -8.20 16.88
CA PHE A 80 -30.69 -6.77 17.04
C PHE A 80 -30.92 -5.91 15.78
N ARG A 81 -31.49 -4.72 16.00
CA ARG A 81 -31.35 -3.51 15.19
C ARG A 81 -31.30 -2.30 16.13
N HIS A 82 -30.33 -1.44 15.87
CA HIS A 82 -29.95 -0.20 16.54
C HIS A 82 -31.15 0.69 16.96
N ASN A 83 -31.32 1.02 18.26
CA ASN A 83 -31.55 2.40 18.76
C ASN A 83 -31.82 2.53 20.28
N ALA A 84 -31.04 3.40 20.92
CA ALA A 84 -31.30 4.17 22.14
C ALA A 84 -31.77 3.40 23.40
N HIS A 85 -30.79 3.11 24.27
CA HIS A 85 -30.81 2.26 25.46
C HIS A 85 -32.02 2.41 26.42
N ALA A 86 -32.61 3.60 26.58
CA ALA A 86 -33.78 3.78 27.45
C ALA A 86 -35.08 3.24 26.83
N ARG A 87 -35.22 3.34 25.51
CA ARG A 87 -36.40 2.83 24.77
C ARG A 87 -36.31 1.33 24.57
N GLU A 88 -35.10 0.79 24.40
CA GLU A 88 -34.86 -0.65 24.36
C GLU A 88 -35.14 -1.31 25.71
N ARG A 89 -34.67 -0.75 26.84
CA ARG A 89 -35.01 -1.27 28.18
C ARG A 89 -36.52 -1.30 28.41
N ALA A 90 -37.22 -0.21 28.08
CA ALA A 90 -38.67 -0.13 28.20
C ALA A 90 -39.39 -1.11 27.24
N ARG A 91 -38.87 -1.32 26.03
CA ARG A 91 -39.45 -2.25 25.03
C ARG A 91 -39.21 -3.72 25.40
N VAL A 92 -38.02 -4.06 25.90
CA VAL A 92 -37.69 -5.40 26.38
C VAL A 92 -38.54 -5.72 27.60
N LEU A 93 -38.65 -4.82 28.59
CA LEU A 93 -39.55 -4.97 29.74
C LEU A 93 -41.02 -5.08 29.32
N TYR A 94 -41.48 -4.24 28.39
CA TYR A 94 -42.86 -4.27 27.89
C TYR A 94 -43.20 -5.58 27.17
N ILE A 95 -42.30 -6.10 26.32
CA ILE A 95 -42.51 -7.33 25.57
C ILE A 95 -42.35 -8.56 26.48
N ILE A 96 -41.39 -8.59 27.41
CA ILE A 96 -41.24 -9.66 28.40
C ILE A 96 -42.49 -9.74 29.28
N ASN A 97 -42.98 -8.60 29.79
CA ASN A 97 -44.24 -8.58 30.54
C ASN A 97 -45.42 -9.05 29.68
N GLN A 98 -45.57 -8.60 28.43
CA GLN A 98 -46.64 -9.12 27.56
C GLN A 98 -46.50 -10.62 27.28
N THR A 99 -45.29 -11.13 27.07
CA THR A 99 -45.07 -12.56 26.75
C THR A 99 -45.18 -13.48 27.95
N LEU A 100 -44.89 -13.01 29.17
CA LEU A 100 -45.12 -13.75 30.42
C LEU A 100 -46.58 -13.72 30.85
N THR A 101 -47.30 -12.62 30.58
CA THR A 101 -48.73 -12.50 30.92
C THR A 101 -49.60 -13.39 30.02
N ASP A 102 -49.20 -13.59 28.75
CA ASP A 102 -49.96 -14.39 27.77
C ASP A 102 -49.54 -15.87 27.70
N SER A 103 -48.50 -16.30 28.43
CA SER A 103 -47.99 -17.68 28.36
C SER A 103 -47.51 -18.18 29.73
N LEU A 104 -48.43 -18.83 30.46
CA LEU A 104 -48.26 -19.53 31.74
C LEU A 104 -47.27 -20.72 31.68
N VAL A 105 -46.07 -20.58 31.09
CA VAL A 105 -45.13 -21.72 30.96
C VAL A 105 -43.64 -21.37 31.12
N VAL A 106 -43.30 -20.41 31.98
CA VAL A 106 -41.93 -20.30 32.52
C VAL A 106 -42.04 -20.46 34.02
N SER A 107 -41.40 -21.50 34.57
CA SER A 107 -41.40 -21.72 36.02
C SER A 107 -40.50 -20.68 36.70
N LYS A 108 -40.87 -20.25 37.90
CA LYS A 108 -40.04 -19.42 38.78
C LYS A 108 -38.65 -20.01 38.99
N ASP A 109 -38.53 -21.35 38.98
CA ASP A 109 -37.26 -22.05 39.10
C ASP A 109 -36.33 -21.88 37.90
N ASP A 110 -36.87 -21.70 36.69
CA ASP A 110 -36.06 -21.54 35.48
C ASP A 110 -35.44 -20.14 35.42
N ILE A 111 -36.20 -19.11 35.82
CA ILE A 111 -35.71 -17.74 35.95
C ILE A 111 -34.62 -17.66 37.04
N ARG A 112 -34.82 -18.37 38.16
CA ARG A 112 -33.82 -18.45 39.24
C ARG A 112 -32.54 -19.15 38.78
N LYS A 113 -32.64 -20.32 38.14
CA LYS A 113 -31.49 -21.04 37.58
C LYS A 113 -30.73 -20.24 36.53
N LEU A 114 -31.43 -19.50 35.68
CA LEU A 114 -30.81 -18.62 34.69
C LEU A 114 -30.09 -17.45 35.39
N ASN A 115 -30.71 -16.84 36.40
CA ASN A 115 -30.09 -15.79 37.21
C ASN A 115 -28.85 -16.26 37.97
N GLU A 116 -28.83 -17.51 38.46
CA GLU A 116 -27.68 -18.17 39.10
C GLU A 116 -26.59 -18.59 38.09
N ALA A 117 -26.98 -19.06 36.90
CA ALA A 117 -26.05 -19.38 35.84
C ALA A 117 -25.32 -18.12 35.33
N LEU A 118 -26.05 -17.00 35.20
CA LEU A 118 -25.50 -15.70 34.77
C LEU A 118 -24.57 -15.04 35.81
N THR A 119 -24.60 -15.49 37.06
CA THR A 119 -23.59 -15.07 38.05
C THR A 119 -22.24 -15.74 37.87
N LYS A 120 -22.15 -16.83 37.10
CA LYS A 120 -20.87 -17.47 36.78
C LYS A 120 -20.15 -16.71 35.68
N ARG A 121 -18.85 -16.42 35.87
CA ARG A 121 -18.02 -15.65 34.92
C ARG A 121 -18.02 -16.25 33.50
N GLU A 122 -18.03 -17.57 33.38
CA GLU A 122 -18.09 -18.32 32.11
C GLU A 122 -19.34 -18.01 31.25
N ASN A 123 -20.44 -17.58 31.87
CA ASN A 123 -21.72 -17.32 31.20
C ASN A 123 -21.98 -15.83 30.93
N GLN A 124 -20.98 -14.97 31.15
CA GLN A 124 -21.08 -13.53 30.89
C GLN A 124 -20.82 -13.16 29.42
N GLN A 125 -20.48 -14.14 28.57
CA GLN A 125 -20.36 -13.96 27.12
C GLN A 125 -21.68 -14.25 26.41
N PHE A 126 -22.00 -13.47 25.36
CA PHE A 126 -23.26 -13.58 24.64
C PHE A 126 -23.48 -14.97 24.02
N ASP A 127 -22.43 -15.60 23.48
CA ASP A 127 -22.54 -16.90 22.83
C ASP A 127 -22.75 -18.05 23.84
N SER A 128 -22.07 -18.00 24.99
CA SER A 128 -22.32 -18.90 26.13
C SER A 128 -23.75 -18.75 26.66
N LEU A 129 -24.24 -17.52 26.78
CA LEU A 129 -25.63 -17.23 27.14
C LEU A 129 -26.60 -17.83 26.11
N MET A 130 -26.34 -17.67 24.81
CA MET A 130 -27.19 -18.23 23.76
C MET A 130 -27.18 -19.77 23.74
N ALA A 131 -26.02 -20.39 23.98
CA ALA A 131 -25.90 -21.84 24.14
C ALA A 131 -26.66 -22.35 25.38
N LEU A 132 -26.57 -21.61 26.50
CA LEU A 132 -27.28 -21.91 27.74
C LEU A 132 -28.80 -21.76 27.57
N LEU A 133 -29.25 -20.71 26.90
CA LEU A 133 -30.68 -20.52 26.56
C LEU A 133 -31.19 -21.64 25.63
N ASN A 134 -30.39 -22.07 24.66
CA ASN A 134 -30.75 -23.16 23.76
C ASN A 134 -30.79 -24.53 24.47
N THR A 135 -29.92 -24.77 25.44
CA THR A 135 -29.92 -26.01 26.25
C THR A 135 -31.08 -26.06 27.24
N ILE A 136 -31.45 -24.93 27.84
CA ILE A 136 -32.69 -24.83 28.64
C ILE A 136 -33.90 -25.09 27.73
N ALA A 137 -33.94 -24.47 26.54
CA ALA A 137 -35.01 -24.67 25.57
C ALA A 137 -35.19 -26.14 25.14
N SER A 138 -34.09 -26.87 24.93
CA SER A 138 -34.14 -28.28 24.56
C SER A 138 -34.51 -29.21 25.71
N SER A 139 -34.14 -28.87 26.95
CA SER A 139 -34.50 -29.63 28.14
C SER A 139 -36.02 -29.69 28.39
N HIS A 140 -36.75 -28.61 28.08
CA HIS A 140 -38.22 -28.57 28.17
C HIS A 140 -38.95 -29.28 27.02
N ALA A 141 -38.28 -29.53 25.89
CA ALA A 141 -38.85 -30.30 24.78
C ALA A 141 -38.82 -31.82 25.01
N SER A 142 -38.15 -32.28 26.08
CA SER A 142 -37.80 -33.68 26.30
C SER A 142 -38.61 -34.38 27.41
N GLN A 143 -39.63 -33.75 27.99
CA GLN A 143 -40.55 -34.45 28.91
C GLN A 143 -41.64 -35.20 28.13
N PRO A 144 -41.68 -36.54 28.16
CA PRO A 144 -42.75 -37.29 27.51
C PRO A 144 -44.05 -37.22 28.33
N ALA A 145 -45.14 -36.92 27.65
CA ALA A 145 -46.49 -37.13 28.19
C ALA A 145 -46.65 -38.61 28.58
N SER A 146 -46.89 -38.87 29.85
CA SER A 146 -47.25 -40.21 30.34
C SER A 146 -48.74 -40.43 30.10
N PRO A 147 -49.19 -41.62 29.66
CA PRO A 147 -50.60 -41.89 29.40
C PRO A 147 -51.35 -42.20 30.70
N ASP A 148 -52.58 -41.67 30.79
CA ASP A 148 -53.54 -41.91 31.87
C ASP A 148 -53.80 -43.40 32.14
N THR A 149 -53.85 -43.78 33.42
CA THR A 149 -54.91 -44.65 33.95
C THR A 149 -55.16 -44.37 35.43
N ASP A 150 -56.45 -44.22 35.75
CA ASP A 150 -57.10 -43.97 37.05
C ASP A 150 -56.60 -44.81 38.23
N THR A 151 -56.45 -44.21 39.42
CA THR A 151 -57.40 -44.40 40.54
C THR A 151 -57.11 -43.48 41.75
N SER A 152 -58.14 -42.75 42.18
CA SER A 152 -58.49 -42.42 43.58
C SER A 152 -57.36 -42.12 44.58
N SER A 153 -57.12 -40.82 44.85
CA SER A 153 -56.83 -40.28 46.20
C SER A 153 -56.83 -38.75 46.17
N LYS A 154 -57.77 -38.13 46.91
CA LYS A 154 -57.77 -36.68 47.19
C LYS A 154 -56.48 -36.26 47.91
N LYS A 155 -55.72 -35.35 47.33
CA LYS A 155 -54.81 -34.39 48.01
C LYS A 155 -54.82 -33.07 47.23
N PRO A 156 -54.63 -31.92 47.91
CA PRO A 156 -55.25 -30.67 47.53
C PRO A 156 -54.63 -30.06 46.26
N VAL A 157 -55.49 -29.34 45.54
CA VAL A 157 -55.14 -28.38 44.49
C VAL A 157 -53.97 -27.52 44.97
N GLN A 158 -52.81 -27.70 44.35
CA GLN A 158 -51.72 -26.74 44.47
C GLN A 158 -52.18 -25.48 43.74
N GLU A 159 -52.26 -24.38 44.49
CA GLU A 159 -52.61 -23.04 43.98
C GLU A 159 -51.79 -22.71 42.73
N PRO A 160 -52.35 -21.93 41.78
CA PRO A 160 -51.57 -21.41 40.67
C PRO A 160 -50.35 -20.68 41.23
N ASP A 161 -49.16 -21.02 40.73
CA ASP A 161 -47.89 -20.38 41.12
C ASP A 161 -48.10 -18.86 41.18
N SER A 162 -47.85 -18.29 42.37
CA SER A 162 -47.97 -16.86 42.60
C SER A 162 -47.15 -16.08 41.56
N PRO A 163 -47.62 -14.91 41.10
CA PRO A 163 -46.92 -14.14 40.07
C PRO A 163 -45.45 -13.93 40.47
N VAL A 164 -44.54 -14.20 39.53
CA VAL A 164 -43.10 -14.00 39.71
C VAL A 164 -42.88 -12.56 40.19
N PRO A 165 -42.17 -12.33 41.31
CA PRO A 165 -41.90 -10.98 41.79
C PRO A 165 -41.17 -10.18 40.71
N GLY A 166 -41.61 -8.96 40.43
CA GLY A 166 -40.98 -8.09 39.41
C GLY A 166 -39.45 -7.94 39.61
N THR A 167 -38.98 -8.07 40.85
CA THR A 167 -37.56 -8.03 41.23
C THR A 167 -36.69 -9.10 40.57
N ASP A 168 -37.18 -10.32 40.36
CA ASP A 168 -36.38 -11.42 39.76
C ASP A 168 -36.21 -11.24 38.25
N LEU A 169 -37.21 -10.62 37.62
CA LEU A 169 -37.22 -10.29 36.20
C LEU A 169 -36.36 -9.04 35.92
N ASP A 170 -36.50 -8.02 36.76
CA ASP A 170 -35.66 -6.82 36.70
C ASP A 170 -34.18 -7.18 36.93
N ALA A 171 -33.88 -8.11 37.86
CA ALA A 171 -32.53 -8.62 38.09
C ALA A 171 -31.96 -9.37 36.88
N LEU A 172 -32.79 -10.12 36.14
CA LEU A 172 -32.39 -10.80 34.92
C LEU A 172 -32.09 -9.79 33.80
N VAL A 173 -32.97 -8.80 33.61
CA VAL A 173 -32.79 -7.72 32.62
C VAL A 173 -31.53 -6.91 32.95
N ASP A 174 -31.30 -6.55 34.20
CA ASP A 174 -30.13 -5.78 34.63
C ASP A 174 -28.82 -6.57 34.43
N LYS A 175 -28.83 -7.90 34.54
CA LYS A 175 -27.67 -8.76 34.21
C LYS A 175 -27.45 -8.95 32.71
N MET A 176 -28.51 -8.99 31.91
CA MET A 176 -28.42 -9.20 30.47
C MET A 176 -28.06 -7.92 29.71
N MET A 177 -28.58 -6.76 30.11
CA MET A 177 -28.32 -5.46 29.48
C MET A 177 -26.83 -5.17 29.19
N PRO A 178 -25.89 -5.32 30.13
CA PRO A 178 -24.48 -5.07 29.85
C PRO A 178 -23.90 -6.04 28.81
N ILE A 179 -24.35 -7.30 28.78
CA ILE A 179 -23.92 -8.30 27.79
C ILE A 179 -24.40 -7.91 26.39
N LEU A 180 -25.65 -7.44 26.28
CA LEU A 180 -26.25 -7.00 25.01
C LEU A 180 -25.62 -5.68 24.52
N GLN A 181 -25.33 -4.75 25.43
CA GLN A 181 -24.61 -3.50 25.12
C GLN A 181 -23.23 -3.81 24.56
N LYS A 182 -22.46 -4.65 25.25
CA LYS A 182 -21.14 -5.09 24.78
C LYS A 182 -21.22 -5.72 23.39
N LYS A 183 -22.20 -6.59 23.12
CA LYS A 183 -22.38 -7.19 21.80
C LYS A 183 -22.73 -6.15 20.71
N SER A 184 -23.51 -5.13 21.06
CA SER A 184 -23.84 -4.04 20.13
C SER A 184 -22.63 -3.16 19.79
N GLU A 185 -21.79 -2.87 20.79
CA GLU A 185 -20.53 -2.13 20.63
C GLU A 185 -19.53 -2.94 19.79
N GLU A 186 -19.40 -4.25 20.05
CA GLU A 186 -18.60 -5.16 19.24
C GLU A 186 -19.06 -5.15 17.77
N GLN A 187 -20.37 -5.18 17.51
CA GLN A 187 -20.90 -5.17 16.15
C GLN A 187 -20.65 -3.83 15.43
N GLU A 188 -20.75 -2.71 16.15
CA GLU A 188 -20.44 -1.38 15.62
C GLU A 188 -18.95 -1.22 15.31
N ALA A 189 -18.08 -1.75 16.17
CA ALA A 189 -16.65 -1.81 15.94
C ALA A 189 -16.31 -2.66 14.71
N GLU A 190 -16.93 -3.82 14.54
CA GLU A 190 -16.78 -4.66 13.34
C GLU A 190 -17.23 -3.94 12.06
N ASN A 191 -18.36 -3.24 12.10
CA ASN A 191 -18.85 -2.48 10.95
C ASN A 191 -17.91 -1.34 10.58
N THR A 192 -17.37 -0.64 11.59
CA THR A 192 -16.38 0.44 11.41
C THR A 192 -15.09 -0.10 10.80
N LYS A 193 -14.57 -1.21 11.34
CA LYS A 193 -13.42 -1.93 10.78
C LYS A 193 -13.68 -2.34 9.33
N ALA A 194 -14.83 -2.93 9.02
CA ALA A 194 -15.16 -3.35 7.66
C ALA A 194 -15.22 -2.17 6.67
N ALA A 195 -15.78 -1.03 7.09
CA ALA A 195 -15.81 0.19 6.28
C ALA A 195 -14.40 0.75 6.04
N HIS A 196 -13.57 0.80 7.08
CA HIS A 196 -12.17 1.24 6.99
C HIS A 196 -11.36 0.34 6.05
N LEU A 197 -11.43 -0.99 6.22
CA LEU A 197 -10.77 -1.95 5.33
C LEU A 197 -11.21 -1.79 3.88
N THR A 198 -12.51 -1.57 3.63
CA THR A 198 -13.04 -1.34 2.28
C THR A 198 -12.45 -0.06 1.66
N ALA A 199 -12.36 1.02 2.44
CA ALA A 199 -11.76 2.27 1.98
C ALA A 199 -10.27 2.10 1.64
N ILE A 200 -9.49 1.44 2.50
CA ILE A 200 -8.06 1.19 2.24
C ILE A 200 -7.85 0.29 1.02
N ARG A 201 -8.60 -0.82 0.92
CA ARG A 201 -8.50 -1.76 -0.20
C ARG A 201 -8.88 -1.12 -1.54
N SER A 202 -9.74 -0.09 -1.54
CA SER A 202 -10.08 0.64 -2.76
C SER A 202 -8.89 1.40 -3.37
N LEU A 203 -7.82 1.62 -2.60
CA LEU A 203 -6.59 2.28 -3.03
C LEU A 203 -5.50 1.30 -3.47
N TYR A 204 -5.72 -0.01 -3.37
CA TYR A 204 -4.73 -1.01 -3.79
C TYR A 204 -4.54 -0.98 -5.32
N GLY A 205 -3.28 -1.05 -5.75
CA GLY A 205 -2.93 -0.99 -7.18
C GLY A 205 -2.98 0.42 -7.79
N ARG A 206 -3.27 1.45 -7.00
CA ARG A 206 -3.20 2.84 -7.43
C ARG A 206 -1.74 3.24 -7.72
N PRO A 207 -1.42 3.80 -8.91
CA PRO A 207 -0.08 4.29 -9.20
C PRO A 207 0.38 5.38 -8.21
N PRO A 208 1.64 5.33 -7.74
CA PRO A 208 2.15 6.24 -6.69
C PRO A 208 2.27 7.70 -7.12
N ASP A 209 2.18 7.99 -8.42
CA ASP A 209 2.24 9.28 -9.09
C ASP A 209 0.87 9.75 -9.62
N GLN A 210 -0.20 8.99 -9.38
CA GLN A 210 -1.55 9.37 -9.80
C GLN A 210 -2.07 10.57 -9.00
N VAL A 211 -2.24 11.70 -9.69
CA VAL A 211 -2.82 12.94 -9.18
C VAL A 211 -4.31 13.00 -9.49
N ASP A 212 -5.14 13.17 -8.46
CA ASP A 212 -6.58 13.42 -8.60
C ASP A 212 -6.89 14.91 -8.37
N THR A 213 -8.09 15.35 -8.77
CA THR A 213 -8.56 16.72 -8.53
C THR A 213 -9.80 16.71 -7.66
N LEU A 214 -9.72 17.31 -6.47
CA LEU A 214 -10.83 17.53 -5.56
C LEU A 214 -11.54 18.82 -5.95
N ARG A 215 -12.84 18.75 -6.22
CA ARG A 215 -13.64 19.96 -6.49
C ARG A 215 -13.88 20.72 -5.18
N LEU A 216 -13.33 21.93 -5.08
CA LEU A 216 -13.53 22.82 -3.93
C LEU A 216 -14.71 23.79 -4.15
N SER A 217 -14.92 24.23 -5.38
CA SER A 217 -16.04 25.09 -5.79
C SER A 217 -16.38 24.85 -7.27
N ASP A 218 -17.25 25.68 -7.85
CA ASP A 218 -17.59 25.60 -9.27
C ASP A 218 -16.43 25.97 -10.19
N SER A 219 -15.53 26.86 -9.76
CA SER A 219 -14.39 27.33 -10.56
C SER A 219 -13.03 26.80 -10.12
N LEU A 220 -12.91 26.27 -8.91
CA LEU A 220 -11.64 25.85 -8.32
C LEU A 220 -11.65 24.36 -7.93
N GLY A 221 -10.58 23.68 -8.30
CA GLY A 221 -10.21 22.36 -7.79
C GLY A 221 -8.87 22.39 -7.08
N ALA A 222 -8.58 21.39 -6.26
CA ALA A 222 -7.27 21.14 -5.68
C ALA A 222 -6.73 19.81 -6.19
N ARG A 223 -5.52 19.81 -6.75
CA ARG A 223 -4.84 18.59 -7.13
C ARG A 223 -4.21 17.94 -5.91
N TYR A 224 -4.42 16.65 -5.73
CA TYR A 224 -3.89 15.91 -4.59
C TYR A 224 -3.40 14.53 -4.99
N LEU A 225 -2.49 13.99 -4.19
CA LEU A 225 -1.94 12.66 -4.33
C LEU A 225 -2.28 11.87 -3.06
N VAL A 226 -2.82 10.67 -3.22
CA VAL A 226 -3.12 9.77 -2.09
C VAL A 226 -2.12 8.63 -2.07
N ARG A 227 -1.54 8.35 -0.90
CA ARG A 227 -0.69 7.18 -0.65
C ARG A 227 -1.17 6.43 0.58
N LEU A 228 -0.87 5.14 0.63
CA LEU A 228 -0.97 4.37 1.86
C LEU A 228 0.31 4.55 2.66
N SER A 229 0.16 4.77 3.96
CA SER A 229 1.27 4.83 4.91
C SER A 229 0.91 4.06 6.18
N GLN A 230 1.93 3.70 6.95
CA GLN A 230 1.76 2.99 8.23
C GLN A 230 2.02 3.95 9.39
N LYS A 231 1.17 3.88 10.43
CA LYS A 231 1.31 4.70 11.64
C LYS A 231 2.63 4.46 12.39
N ILE A 232 3.12 3.23 12.36
CA ILE A 232 4.41 2.78 12.93
C ILE A 232 5.10 1.83 11.95
N ASN A 233 6.36 1.46 12.21
CA ASN A 233 7.04 0.50 11.36
C ASN A 233 6.44 -0.91 11.50
N VAL A 234 5.85 -1.45 10.44
CA VAL A 234 5.36 -2.83 10.34
C VAL A 234 6.33 -3.65 9.50
N MET A 235 7.14 -4.45 10.17
CA MET A 235 8.14 -5.31 9.53
C MET A 235 7.60 -6.73 9.31
N GLY A 236 7.47 -7.16 8.05
CA GLY A 236 7.16 -8.55 7.73
C GLY A 236 8.44 -9.35 7.50
N ILE A 237 8.69 -10.40 8.29
CA ILE A 237 9.87 -11.25 8.11
C ILE A 237 9.51 -12.42 7.19
N GLN A 238 10.17 -12.47 6.03
CA GLN A 238 10.10 -13.57 5.07
C GLN A 238 11.35 -14.43 5.15
N PRO A 239 11.25 -15.68 5.64
CA PRO A 239 12.25 -16.69 5.38
C PRO A 239 12.23 -17.20 3.95
N TYR A 240 13.40 -17.52 3.40
CA TYR A 240 13.54 -18.06 2.05
C TYR A 240 12.75 -19.36 1.81
N TRP A 241 12.51 -20.17 2.86
CA TRP A 241 11.72 -21.40 2.75
C TRP A 241 10.21 -21.17 2.71
N MET A 242 9.73 -19.95 2.99
CA MET A 242 8.31 -19.58 2.92
C MET A 242 7.92 -18.97 1.57
N GLU A 243 8.81 -19.02 0.58
CA GLU A 243 8.64 -18.32 -0.69
C GLU A 243 7.40 -18.77 -1.47
N GLN A 244 6.92 -20.00 -1.29
CA GLN A 244 5.72 -20.49 -1.98
C GLN A 244 4.43 -19.75 -1.58
N ALA A 245 4.40 -19.10 -0.42
CA ALA A 245 3.23 -18.39 0.09
C ALA A 245 3.18 -16.91 -0.31
N TYR A 246 4.20 -16.36 -0.98
CA TYR A 246 4.34 -14.92 -1.16
C TYR A 246 3.19 -14.23 -1.89
N THR A 247 2.49 -14.95 -2.78
CA THR A 247 1.36 -14.42 -3.56
C THR A 247 0.13 -14.10 -2.72
N THR A 248 0.09 -14.57 -1.47
CA THR A 248 -1.01 -14.29 -0.54
C THR A 248 -0.73 -13.11 0.39
N TYR A 249 0.46 -12.52 0.31
CA TYR A 249 0.86 -11.44 1.21
C TYR A 249 0.22 -10.11 0.81
N ASN A 250 -0.22 -9.35 1.81
CA ASN A 250 -0.64 -7.98 1.60
C ASN A 250 0.52 -7.01 1.85
N PHE A 251 1.38 -6.83 0.84
CA PHE A 251 2.55 -5.95 0.96
C PHE A 251 2.19 -4.49 1.28
N ASN A 252 1.00 -4.01 0.91
CA ASN A 252 0.53 -2.66 1.26
C ASN A 252 0.29 -2.47 2.77
N ALA A 253 0.21 -3.56 3.54
CA ALA A 253 0.12 -3.50 4.99
C ALA A 253 1.49 -3.36 5.68
N LEU A 254 2.59 -3.56 4.95
CA LEU A 254 3.95 -3.54 5.47
C LEU A 254 4.64 -2.21 5.14
N SER A 255 5.48 -1.72 6.06
CA SER A 255 6.43 -0.63 5.78
C SER A 255 7.83 -1.17 5.49
N THR A 256 8.18 -2.30 6.11
CA THR A 256 9.49 -2.96 5.94
C THR A 256 9.29 -4.43 5.58
N TYR A 257 9.96 -4.86 4.52
CA TYR A 257 10.07 -6.25 4.13
C TYR A 257 11.45 -6.79 4.53
N SER A 258 11.49 -7.70 5.49
CA SER A 258 12.74 -8.24 6.03
C SER A 258 12.97 -9.65 5.53
N PHE A 259 13.95 -9.82 4.64
CA PHE A 259 14.25 -11.10 4.02
C PHE A 259 15.34 -11.87 4.78
N LEU A 260 14.98 -13.05 5.29
CA LEU A 260 15.90 -14.04 5.85
C LEU A 260 16.27 -15.05 4.77
N GLY A 261 17.36 -14.77 4.07
CA GLY A 261 17.94 -15.67 3.06
C GLY A 261 19.46 -15.78 3.12
N TYR A 262 20.13 -14.97 3.93
CA TYR A 262 21.59 -14.94 4.00
C TYR A 262 22.06 -15.49 5.33
N LEU A 263 23.11 -16.30 5.29
CA LEU A 263 23.81 -16.83 6.45
C LEU A 263 25.21 -16.21 6.53
N VAL A 264 25.76 -16.16 7.74
CA VAL A 264 27.14 -15.73 7.99
C VAL A 264 27.95 -16.89 8.56
N ASP A 265 29.10 -17.18 7.94
CA ASP A 265 30.11 -18.03 8.53
C ASP A 265 30.87 -17.22 9.59
N GLY A 266 30.77 -17.62 10.86
CA GLY A 266 31.38 -16.87 11.96
C GLY A 266 32.90 -16.94 12.00
N GLN A 267 33.53 -17.97 11.41
CA GLN A 267 34.99 -18.06 11.39
C GLN A 267 35.59 -17.07 10.40
N THR A 268 34.97 -16.97 9.22
CA THR A 268 35.51 -16.18 8.10
C THR A 268 34.85 -14.82 7.96
N GLY A 269 33.60 -14.66 8.41
CA GLY A 269 32.76 -13.48 8.15
C GLY A 269 32.07 -13.50 6.78
N ARG A 270 32.17 -14.60 6.02
CA ARG A 270 31.62 -14.68 4.67
C ARG A 270 30.10 -14.83 4.71
N ILE A 271 29.43 -14.00 3.90
CA ILE A 271 27.99 -14.10 3.66
C ILE A 271 27.73 -15.16 2.59
N GLN A 272 26.78 -16.06 2.84
CA GLN A 272 26.38 -17.12 1.92
C GLN A 272 24.87 -17.12 1.75
N PRO A 273 24.33 -17.13 0.52
CA PRO A 273 22.90 -17.30 0.30
C PRO A 273 22.48 -18.74 0.65
N ALA A 274 21.37 -18.88 1.35
CA ALA A 274 20.73 -20.17 1.66
C ALA A 274 19.63 -20.55 0.64
N PHE A 275 19.55 -19.81 -0.46
CA PHE A 275 18.50 -19.90 -1.48
C PHE A 275 19.10 -19.77 -2.89
N GLN A 276 18.33 -20.19 -3.91
CA GLN A 276 18.67 -19.92 -5.31
C GLN A 276 18.01 -18.60 -5.75
N GLN A 277 18.78 -17.73 -6.40
CA GLN A 277 18.35 -16.35 -6.63
C GLN A 277 17.12 -16.23 -7.54
N ASP A 278 16.95 -17.16 -8.48
CA ASP A 278 15.83 -17.29 -9.41
C ASP A 278 14.53 -17.79 -8.75
N GLU A 279 14.60 -18.33 -7.55
CA GLU A 279 13.43 -18.80 -6.79
C GLU A 279 12.74 -17.68 -5.98
N VAL A 280 13.42 -16.54 -5.73
CA VAL A 280 12.89 -15.44 -4.91
C VAL A 280 12.16 -14.41 -5.77
N ARG A 281 10.83 -14.37 -5.62
CA ARG A 281 9.90 -13.49 -6.36
C ARG A 281 9.20 -12.46 -5.47
N SER A 282 9.21 -12.67 -4.17
CA SER A 282 8.59 -11.83 -3.16
C SER A 282 9.26 -10.46 -3.01
N VAL A 283 10.58 -10.38 -3.23
CA VAL A 283 11.35 -9.13 -3.08
C VAL A 283 10.91 -8.05 -4.08
N PRO A 284 10.82 -8.32 -5.40
CA PRO A 284 10.28 -7.35 -6.36
C PRO A 284 8.88 -6.86 -6.01
N ASP A 285 7.97 -7.76 -5.58
CA ASP A 285 6.60 -7.40 -5.25
C ASP A 285 6.53 -6.49 -4.01
N ALA A 286 7.32 -6.80 -2.98
CA ALA A 286 7.45 -5.94 -1.80
C ALA A 286 7.98 -4.53 -2.17
N LEU A 287 9.01 -4.45 -3.02
CA LEU A 287 9.56 -3.18 -3.48
C LEU A 287 8.54 -2.39 -4.32
N SER A 288 7.75 -3.08 -5.16
CA SER A 288 6.71 -2.45 -5.97
C SER A 288 5.56 -1.87 -5.13
N ALA A 289 5.28 -2.48 -3.98
CA ALA A 289 4.34 -1.98 -2.99
C ALA A 289 4.91 -0.84 -2.13
N GLY A 290 6.19 -0.48 -2.31
CA GLY A 290 6.86 0.61 -1.58
C GLY A 290 7.46 0.21 -0.23
N CYS A 291 7.63 -1.09 0.04
CA CYS A 291 8.30 -1.55 1.27
C CYS A 291 9.80 -1.21 1.25
N ASN A 292 10.34 -0.83 2.41
CA ASN A 292 11.78 -0.81 2.62
C ASN A 292 12.31 -2.25 2.71
N LEU A 293 13.38 -2.59 1.99
CA LEU A 293 13.95 -3.93 2.00
C LEU A 293 15.05 -4.03 3.06
N GLN A 294 14.98 -4.99 3.98
CA GLN A 294 16.05 -5.27 4.92
C GLN A 294 16.46 -6.75 4.86
N PHE A 295 17.72 -7.04 5.20
CA PHE A 295 18.17 -8.42 5.36
C PHE A 295 18.24 -8.82 6.82
N LEU A 296 17.81 -10.04 7.13
CA LEU A 296 17.88 -10.59 8.47
C LEU A 296 18.94 -11.69 8.52
N PHE A 297 19.88 -11.56 9.46
CA PHE A 297 20.88 -12.59 9.77
C PHE A 297 20.49 -13.27 11.08
N LEU A 298 19.91 -14.47 10.94
CA LEU A 298 19.57 -15.34 12.06
C LEU A 298 20.67 -16.35 12.30
N ASP A 299 21.21 -16.38 13.51
CA ASP A 299 22.10 -17.44 13.96
C ASP A 299 21.63 -18.05 15.28
N LYS A 300 21.54 -19.38 15.29
CA LYS A 300 21.13 -20.19 16.44
C LYS A 300 22.30 -20.98 17.05
N LYS A 301 23.50 -20.91 16.45
CA LYS A 301 24.69 -21.65 16.88
C LYS A 301 25.60 -20.75 17.69
N SER A 302 25.61 -20.97 19.00
CA SER A 302 26.46 -20.23 19.94
C SER A 302 27.94 -20.23 19.54
N SER A 303 28.46 -21.35 19.01
CA SER A 303 29.84 -21.46 18.52
C SER A 303 30.14 -20.58 17.30
N ASN A 304 29.18 -20.43 16.38
CA ASN A 304 29.34 -19.60 15.18
C ASN A 304 29.30 -18.12 15.55
N ILE A 305 28.35 -17.73 16.40
CA ILE A 305 28.26 -16.37 16.96
C ILE A 305 29.57 -16.01 17.67
N LEU A 306 30.07 -16.89 18.54
CA LEU A 306 31.32 -16.67 19.27
C LEU A 306 32.53 -16.51 18.35
N ALA A 307 32.62 -17.31 17.29
CA ALA A 307 33.70 -17.19 16.30
C ALA A 307 33.69 -15.81 15.62
N LEU A 308 32.50 -15.32 15.25
CA LEU A 308 32.34 -14.00 14.64
C LEU A 308 32.74 -12.87 15.61
N LEU A 309 32.25 -12.94 16.85
CA LEU A 309 32.52 -11.93 17.87
C LEU A 309 33.99 -11.84 18.30
N LYS A 310 34.76 -12.94 18.15
CA LYS A 310 36.18 -12.98 18.49
C LYS A 310 37.12 -12.58 17.36
N SER A 311 36.68 -12.63 16.10
CA SER A 311 37.53 -12.40 14.93
C SER A 311 37.29 -11.03 14.31
N LYS A 312 38.20 -10.07 14.55
CA LYS A 312 38.11 -8.73 13.95
C LYS A 312 38.13 -8.76 12.42
N ASN A 313 38.91 -9.67 11.84
CA ASN A 313 38.94 -9.87 10.38
C ASN A 313 37.59 -10.37 9.85
N ALA A 314 36.94 -11.30 10.56
CA ALA A 314 35.61 -11.78 10.18
C ALA A 314 34.56 -10.66 10.28
N GLN A 315 34.63 -9.84 11.32
CA GLN A 315 33.71 -8.69 11.49
C GLN A 315 33.87 -7.66 10.36
N THR A 316 35.10 -7.32 10.00
CA THR A 316 35.38 -6.41 8.88
C THR A 316 34.89 -7.01 7.57
N LEU A 317 35.23 -8.27 7.28
CA LEU A 317 34.80 -8.93 6.05
C LEU A 317 33.27 -9.00 5.94
N PHE A 318 32.60 -9.35 7.04
CA PHE A 318 31.14 -9.39 7.11
C PHE A 318 30.55 -8.01 6.84
N SER A 319 31.03 -6.98 7.54
CA SER A 319 30.50 -5.62 7.44
C SER A 319 30.70 -5.03 6.05
N ASP A 320 31.87 -5.21 5.44
CA ASP A 320 32.19 -4.71 4.10
C ASP A 320 31.42 -5.46 3.00
N SER A 321 31.24 -6.77 3.18
CA SER A 321 30.47 -7.59 2.23
C SER A 321 28.98 -7.30 2.34
N LEU A 322 28.48 -7.06 3.55
CA LEU A 322 27.11 -6.65 3.77
C LEU A 322 26.83 -5.27 3.18
N ALA A 323 27.72 -4.29 3.39
CA ALA A 323 27.57 -2.95 2.82
C ALA A 323 27.41 -3.02 1.29
N ARG A 324 28.25 -3.81 0.62
CA ARG A 324 28.16 -4.04 -0.84
C ARG A 324 26.87 -4.76 -1.22
N LEU A 325 26.45 -5.77 -0.44
CA LEU A 325 25.21 -6.50 -0.69
C LEU A 325 23.98 -5.58 -0.58
N LEU A 326 23.92 -4.72 0.43
CA LEU A 326 22.83 -3.75 0.62
C LEU A 326 22.73 -2.79 -0.57
N VAL A 327 23.86 -2.23 -1.02
CA VAL A 327 23.89 -1.36 -2.21
C VAL A 327 23.46 -2.11 -3.46
N GLN A 328 24.00 -3.31 -3.69
CA GLN A 328 23.69 -4.12 -4.88
C GLN A 328 22.21 -4.49 -4.97
N ARG A 329 21.57 -4.77 -3.83
CA ARG A 329 20.17 -5.19 -3.75
C ARG A 329 19.21 -4.03 -3.51
N LYS A 330 19.71 -2.79 -3.42
CA LYS A 330 18.93 -1.60 -3.02
C LYS A 330 18.16 -1.84 -1.72
N ALA A 331 18.81 -2.50 -0.77
CA ALA A 331 18.25 -2.73 0.55
C ALA A 331 18.57 -1.56 1.49
N ASP A 332 17.65 -1.27 2.39
CA ASP A 332 17.65 -0.15 3.31
C ASP A 332 18.29 -0.47 4.65
N GLY A 333 18.66 -1.72 4.92
CA GLY A 333 19.26 -2.07 6.21
C GLY A 333 19.40 -3.55 6.52
N VAL A 334 19.77 -3.82 7.77
CA VAL A 334 20.02 -5.16 8.32
C VAL A 334 19.41 -5.32 9.70
N THR A 335 18.91 -6.53 9.98
CA THR A 335 18.52 -6.98 11.31
C THR A 335 19.42 -8.13 11.75
N ILE A 336 20.09 -7.97 12.90
CA ILE A 336 20.95 -9.00 13.50
C ILE A 336 20.14 -9.74 14.56
N TYR A 337 19.98 -11.05 14.37
CA TYR A 337 19.25 -11.93 15.28
C TYR A 337 20.14 -13.10 15.73
N PHE A 338 20.88 -12.88 16.81
CA PHE A 338 21.71 -13.91 17.45
C PHE A 338 20.93 -14.55 18.58
N GLN A 339 20.16 -15.60 18.25
CA GLN A 339 19.24 -16.25 19.18
C GLN A 339 19.97 -16.99 20.32
N ALA A 340 21.22 -17.41 20.09
CA ALA A 340 22.02 -18.17 21.04
C ALA A 340 23.34 -17.44 21.40
N LEU A 341 23.26 -16.13 21.68
CA LEU A 341 24.41 -15.33 22.13
C LEU A 341 24.99 -15.96 23.41
N PRO A 342 26.27 -16.42 23.39
CA PRO A 342 26.88 -17.01 24.58
C PRO A 342 27.01 -15.99 25.72
N ASP A 343 27.00 -16.49 26.95
CA ASP A 343 27.20 -15.67 28.13
C ASP A 343 28.55 -14.93 28.11
N HIS A 344 28.61 -13.81 28.83
CA HIS A 344 29.81 -12.97 28.96
C HIS A 344 30.33 -12.39 27.62
N GLN A 345 29.50 -12.29 26.59
CA GLN A 345 29.86 -11.66 25.30
C GLN A 345 29.36 -10.22 25.16
N ARG A 346 28.89 -9.60 26.24
CA ARG A 346 28.30 -8.25 26.29
C ARG A 346 29.11 -7.18 25.55
N ASP A 347 30.39 -7.04 25.88
CA ASP A 347 31.25 -6.00 25.29
C ASP A 347 31.68 -6.34 23.86
N ALA A 348 31.89 -7.63 23.59
CA ALA A 348 32.25 -8.12 22.25
C ALA A 348 31.10 -7.92 21.26
N PHE A 349 29.87 -8.20 21.68
CA PHE A 349 28.67 -7.94 20.89
C PHE A 349 28.47 -6.45 20.64
N SER A 350 28.63 -5.62 21.67
CA SER A 350 28.51 -4.16 21.54
C SER A 350 29.54 -3.57 20.57
N SER A 351 30.79 -4.04 20.66
CA SER A 351 31.88 -3.64 19.76
C SER A 351 31.63 -4.07 18.32
N PHE A 352 31.08 -5.28 18.12
CA PHE A 352 30.69 -5.78 16.81
C PHE A 352 29.60 -4.91 16.18
N ILE A 353 28.52 -4.59 16.90
CA ILE A 353 27.44 -3.75 16.39
C ILE A 353 27.92 -2.31 16.11
N ALA A 354 28.78 -1.75 16.96
CA ALA A 354 29.38 -0.45 16.72
C ALA A 354 30.23 -0.42 15.43
N THR A 355 31.04 -1.46 15.21
CA THR A 355 31.84 -1.62 13.98
C THR A 355 30.95 -1.76 12.76
N LEU A 356 29.94 -2.64 12.83
CA LEU A 356 28.96 -2.87 11.77
C LEU A 356 28.24 -1.58 11.40
N SER A 357 27.68 -0.88 12.40
CA SER A 357 26.96 0.38 12.21
C SER A 357 27.86 1.44 11.57
N GLY A 358 29.11 1.59 12.04
CA GLY A 358 30.08 2.50 11.46
C GLY A 358 30.36 2.22 9.99
N THR A 359 30.64 0.97 9.62
CA THR A 359 30.90 0.58 8.22
C THR A 359 29.68 0.82 7.33
N LEU A 360 28.48 0.43 7.79
CA LEU A 360 27.25 0.60 7.02
C LEU A 360 26.90 2.09 6.83
N LYS A 361 26.92 2.89 7.91
CA LYS A 361 26.60 4.32 7.86
C LYS A 361 27.61 5.15 7.07
N ASN A 362 28.89 4.73 7.03
CA ASN A 362 29.90 5.34 6.15
C ASN A 362 29.60 5.11 4.67
N THR A 363 29.01 3.95 4.33
CA THR A 363 28.58 3.64 2.95
C THR A 363 27.29 4.39 2.61
N ASN A 364 26.30 4.36 3.51
CA ASN A 364 25.05 5.10 3.36
C ASN A 364 24.48 5.42 4.76
N LYS A 365 24.36 6.70 5.09
CA LYS A 365 23.83 7.17 6.38
C LYS A 365 22.40 6.72 6.67
N ASN A 366 21.64 6.39 5.62
CA ASN A 366 20.25 5.97 5.73
C ASN A 366 20.09 4.48 6.07
N PHE A 367 21.16 3.66 5.98
CA PHE A 367 21.04 2.24 6.30
C PHE A 367 20.59 2.02 7.73
N LYS A 368 19.54 1.21 7.92
CA LYS A 368 18.97 0.86 9.21
C LYS A 368 19.67 -0.35 9.80
N ILE A 369 19.99 -0.31 11.10
CA ILE A 369 20.60 -1.44 11.81
C ILE A 369 19.69 -1.80 12.98
N ASN A 370 19.15 -3.00 12.99
CA ASN A 370 18.29 -3.48 14.08
C ASN A 370 18.94 -4.66 14.78
N VAL A 371 18.60 -4.84 16.05
CA VAL A 371 19.04 -5.98 16.86
C VAL A 371 17.83 -6.63 17.51
N VAL A 372 17.74 -7.96 17.38
CA VAL A 372 16.74 -8.74 18.11
C VAL A 372 17.28 -9.08 19.50
N ILE A 373 16.47 -8.81 20.53
CA ILE A 373 16.78 -9.04 21.94
C ILE A 373 15.69 -9.93 22.58
N PRO A 374 15.99 -10.72 23.62
CA PRO A 374 14.98 -11.53 24.29
C PRO A 374 13.98 -10.63 25.07
N PRO A 375 12.84 -11.15 25.55
CA PRO A 375 11.96 -10.41 26.47
C PRO A 375 12.62 -10.14 27.83
N TYR A 376 13.52 -11.04 28.23
CA TYR A 376 14.28 -10.96 29.47
C TYR A 376 15.70 -11.52 29.26
N ASP A 377 16.70 -10.74 29.66
CA ASP A 377 18.12 -11.06 29.57
C ASP A 377 18.72 -11.21 30.99
N PRO A 378 18.64 -12.39 31.61
CA PRO A 378 19.13 -12.60 32.98
C PRO A 378 20.66 -12.52 33.09
N SER A 379 21.38 -12.81 32.00
CA SER A 379 22.84 -12.84 31.95
C SER A 379 23.46 -11.48 31.62
N TYR A 380 22.64 -10.45 31.36
CA TYR A 380 23.07 -9.13 30.90
C TYR A 380 23.98 -9.19 29.65
N ASN A 381 23.66 -10.09 28.72
CA ASN A 381 24.41 -10.28 27.49
C ASN A 381 24.30 -9.10 26.51
N TYR A 382 23.34 -8.19 26.69
CA TYR A 382 23.16 -7.00 25.85
C TYR A 382 23.42 -5.69 26.61
N ASP A 383 24.44 -4.91 26.21
CA ASP A 383 24.63 -3.54 26.71
C ASP A 383 23.77 -2.55 25.92
N LEU A 384 22.49 -2.46 26.27
CA LEU A 384 21.54 -1.62 25.53
C LEU A 384 21.90 -0.14 25.54
N ARG A 385 22.51 0.36 26.63
CA ARG A 385 22.95 1.76 26.73
C ARG A 385 24.08 2.06 25.74
N ALA A 386 25.03 1.14 25.59
CA ALA A 386 26.10 1.26 24.59
C ALA A 386 25.58 1.07 23.16
N LEU A 387 24.58 0.20 22.96
CA LEU A 387 24.03 -0.12 21.64
C LEU A 387 23.10 0.97 21.10
N ARG A 388 22.42 1.75 21.95
CA ARG A 388 21.34 2.67 21.53
C ARG A 388 21.74 3.67 20.44
N SER A 389 23.00 4.09 20.39
CA SER A 389 23.49 5.05 19.39
C SER A 389 23.80 4.43 18.02
N TYR A 390 23.86 3.10 17.95
CA TYR A 390 24.26 2.34 16.76
C TYR A 390 23.09 1.58 16.11
N VAL A 391 21.99 1.45 16.83
CA VAL A 391 20.81 0.64 16.48
C VAL A 391 19.62 1.56 16.23
N ASP A 392 18.84 1.30 15.18
CA ASP A 392 17.59 2.00 14.88
C ASP A 392 16.40 1.38 15.61
N TYR A 393 16.33 0.04 15.70
CA TYR A 393 15.31 -0.67 16.50
C TYR A 393 15.89 -1.83 17.32
N PHE A 394 15.50 -1.89 18.59
CA PHE A 394 15.58 -3.09 19.41
C PHE A 394 14.27 -3.86 19.27
N ILE A 395 14.34 -5.03 18.64
CA ILE A 395 13.20 -5.88 18.35
C ILE A 395 13.12 -6.95 19.45
N ILE A 396 12.07 -6.94 20.26
CA ILE A 396 11.89 -7.87 21.38
C ILE A 396 11.25 -9.16 20.88
N ASP A 397 11.93 -10.29 21.09
CA ASP A 397 11.56 -11.62 20.56
C ASP A 397 10.51 -12.37 21.41
N PHE A 398 9.26 -12.42 20.96
CA PHE A 398 8.21 -13.26 21.57
C PHE A 398 7.90 -14.53 20.77
N THR A 399 8.84 -15.00 19.96
CA THR A 399 8.62 -16.13 19.05
C THR A 399 8.96 -17.48 19.68
N GLN A 400 9.59 -17.48 20.86
CA GLN A 400 10.09 -18.68 21.51
C GLN A 400 9.18 -19.15 22.63
N ALA A 401 8.78 -20.43 22.58
CA ALA A 401 8.16 -21.09 23.70
C ALA A 401 9.19 -21.32 24.82
N GLY A 402 8.74 -21.23 26.06
CA GLY A 402 9.60 -21.55 27.20
C GLY A 402 8.80 -21.69 28.49
N GLY A 403 9.39 -22.36 29.48
CA GLY A 403 8.76 -22.68 30.76
C GLY A 403 8.37 -24.15 30.92
N GLU A 404 7.86 -24.46 32.10
CA GLU A 404 7.44 -25.81 32.53
C GLU A 404 5.91 -25.97 32.56
N THR A 405 5.19 -24.92 32.14
CA THR A 405 3.73 -24.87 32.08
C THR A 405 3.32 -24.45 30.67
N ALA A 406 2.24 -25.07 30.18
CA ALA A 406 1.67 -24.71 28.90
C ALA A 406 1.23 -23.24 28.91
N GLY A 407 1.52 -22.53 27.83
CA GLY A 407 1.22 -21.11 27.74
C GLY A 407 1.52 -20.52 26.37
N PRO A 408 1.14 -19.25 26.18
CA PRO A 408 1.30 -18.56 24.92
C PRO A 408 2.74 -18.12 24.69
N LEU A 409 3.05 -17.85 23.41
CA LEU A 409 4.34 -17.32 22.99
C LEU A 409 4.52 -15.85 23.36
N ALA A 410 3.48 -15.05 23.12
CA ALA A 410 3.48 -13.60 23.31
C ALA A 410 2.39 -13.15 24.30
N PRO A 411 2.44 -13.55 25.58
CA PRO A 411 1.41 -13.15 26.54
C PRO A 411 1.38 -11.63 26.74
N MET A 412 0.18 -11.04 26.73
CA MET A 412 -0.01 -9.62 27.06
C MET A 412 0.49 -9.34 28.48
N ASP A 413 -0.01 -10.09 29.47
CA ASP A 413 0.36 -9.97 30.87
C ASP A 413 0.61 -11.32 31.55
N GLY A 414 0.94 -11.32 32.84
CA GLY A 414 1.21 -12.52 33.64
C GLY A 414 2.66 -12.59 34.11
N ASN A 415 3.42 -13.57 33.62
CA ASN A 415 4.83 -13.67 33.99
C ASN A 415 5.64 -12.51 33.36
N ALA A 416 6.07 -11.56 34.19
CA ALA A 416 6.79 -10.35 33.75
C ALA A 416 8.10 -10.62 33.00
N SER A 417 8.71 -11.81 33.11
CA SER A 417 9.89 -12.20 32.31
C SER A 417 9.54 -12.64 30.89
N LYS A 418 8.25 -12.84 30.59
CA LYS A 418 7.77 -13.32 29.28
C LYS A 418 6.70 -12.44 28.66
N SER A 419 5.99 -11.64 29.44
CA SER A 419 4.87 -10.83 28.97
C SER A 419 5.32 -9.57 28.24
N LEU A 420 4.48 -9.10 27.33
CA LEU A 420 4.66 -7.84 26.60
C LEU A 420 4.74 -6.67 27.59
N THR A 421 3.84 -6.61 28.57
CA THR A 421 3.83 -5.59 29.62
C THR A 421 5.15 -5.55 30.39
N GLY A 422 5.62 -6.72 30.86
CA GLY A 422 6.83 -6.83 31.66
C GLY A 422 8.10 -6.54 30.88
N ALA A 423 8.21 -7.03 29.64
CA ALA A 423 9.35 -6.77 28.77
C ALA A 423 9.45 -5.30 28.36
N VAL A 424 8.36 -4.70 27.88
CA VAL A 424 8.36 -3.28 27.49
C VAL A 424 8.66 -2.39 28.69
N SER A 425 8.01 -2.60 29.84
CA SER A 425 8.29 -1.83 31.05
C SER A 425 9.77 -1.92 31.45
N ARG A 426 10.38 -3.11 31.36
CA ARG A 426 11.79 -3.32 31.69
C ARG A 426 12.73 -2.53 30.76
N TYR A 427 12.51 -2.58 29.45
CA TYR A 427 13.37 -1.89 28.51
C TYR A 427 13.20 -0.36 28.54
N LEU A 428 11.99 0.12 28.77
CA LEU A 428 11.74 1.56 28.99
C LEU A 428 12.44 2.08 30.25
N GLN A 429 12.44 1.30 31.34
CA GLN A 429 13.22 1.62 32.55
C GLN A 429 14.74 1.58 32.32
N GLY A 430 15.20 0.89 31.28
CA GLY A 430 16.59 0.82 30.86
C GLY A 430 17.08 1.99 29.99
N ASP A 431 16.37 3.12 29.99
CA ASP A 431 16.65 4.32 29.18
C ASP A 431 16.58 4.11 27.65
N ILE A 432 15.79 3.13 27.18
CA ILE A 432 15.52 2.94 25.74
C ILE A 432 14.26 3.72 25.35
N PRO A 433 14.35 4.64 24.37
CA PRO A 433 13.18 5.36 23.88
C PRO A 433 12.10 4.40 23.35
N PRO A 434 10.80 4.64 23.64
CA PRO A 434 9.72 3.82 23.11
C PRO A 434 9.76 3.68 21.57
N ALA A 435 10.06 4.78 20.87
CA ALA A 435 10.20 4.80 19.41
C ALA A 435 11.36 3.94 18.86
N GLN A 436 12.28 3.48 19.72
CA GLN A 436 13.37 2.56 19.35
C GLN A 436 13.03 1.09 19.65
N LEU A 437 11.89 0.82 20.31
CA LEU A 437 11.43 -0.54 20.61
C LEU A 437 10.45 -1.04 19.55
N SER A 438 10.56 -2.32 19.22
CA SER A 438 9.63 -3.02 18.34
C SER A 438 9.33 -4.43 18.89
N LEU A 439 8.12 -4.95 18.67
CA LEU A 439 7.71 -6.27 19.15
C LEU A 439 7.74 -7.29 18.02
N LEU A 440 8.50 -8.37 18.16
CA LEU A 440 8.48 -9.50 17.24
C LEU A 440 7.41 -10.51 17.66
N LEU A 441 6.31 -10.55 16.91
CA LEU A 441 5.10 -11.30 17.21
C LEU A 441 4.93 -12.50 16.28
N PRO A 442 4.55 -13.68 16.82
CA PRO A 442 4.41 -14.90 16.02
C PRO A 442 3.04 -15.01 15.33
N TYR A 443 3.03 -15.44 14.06
CA TYR A 443 1.84 -15.84 13.27
C TYR A 443 1.64 -17.37 13.31
N TYR A 444 2.04 -17.98 14.41
CA TYR A 444 1.96 -19.42 14.64
C TYR A 444 1.74 -19.66 16.13
N GLY A 445 1.21 -20.83 16.46
CA GLY A 445 0.97 -21.26 17.82
C GLY A 445 2.02 -22.22 18.36
N ALA A 446 1.91 -22.51 19.66
CA ALA A 446 2.69 -23.50 20.37
C ALA A 446 1.80 -24.66 20.83
N VAL A 447 2.21 -25.88 20.51
CA VAL A 447 1.58 -27.11 21.00
C VAL A 447 2.35 -27.60 22.21
N TRP A 448 1.64 -27.77 23.32
CA TRP A 448 2.14 -28.28 24.58
C TRP A 448 1.51 -29.62 24.90
N LYS A 449 2.31 -30.58 25.37
CA LYS A 449 1.81 -31.82 25.95
C LYS A 449 1.61 -31.63 27.43
N LYS A 450 0.41 -31.97 27.92
CA LYS A 450 0.10 -31.89 29.34
C LYS A 450 0.84 -32.96 30.11
N GLY A 451 1.53 -32.55 31.17
CA GLY A 451 2.11 -33.46 32.13
C GLY A 451 1.02 -34.27 32.84
N ARG A 452 1.32 -35.53 33.16
CA ARG A 452 0.48 -36.39 34.02
C ARG A 452 1.18 -36.62 35.35
N ASP A 453 0.40 -36.88 36.39
CA ASP A 453 0.91 -37.32 37.71
C ASP A 453 1.96 -36.37 38.34
N GLY A 454 1.74 -35.05 38.19
CA GLY A 454 2.61 -34.02 38.75
C GLY A 454 3.84 -33.67 37.91
N ASN A 455 4.01 -34.27 36.73
CA ASN A 455 5.05 -33.86 35.78
C ASN A 455 4.73 -32.49 35.15
N PRO A 456 5.75 -31.70 34.78
CA PRO A 456 5.56 -30.42 34.08
C PRO A 456 5.01 -30.63 32.67
N ASP A 457 4.41 -29.58 32.12
CA ASP A 457 4.01 -29.54 30.71
C ASP A 457 5.26 -29.42 29.83
N VAL A 458 5.20 -30.04 28.65
CA VAL A 458 6.35 -30.10 27.75
C VAL A 458 5.99 -29.47 26.41
N PHE A 459 6.77 -28.47 26.01
CA PHE A 459 6.67 -27.90 24.67
C PHE A 459 6.92 -29.00 23.64
N SER A 460 5.96 -29.20 22.74
CA SER A 460 6.05 -30.25 21.73
C SER A 460 6.56 -29.71 20.39
N ARG A 461 5.92 -28.66 19.86
CA ARG A 461 6.23 -28.10 18.53
C ARG A 461 5.51 -26.78 18.31
N TYR A 462 6.00 -26.03 17.33
CA TYR A 462 5.27 -24.91 16.73
C TYR A 462 4.27 -25.42 15.68
N VAL A 463 3.19 -24.67 15.46
CA VAL A 463 2.16 -24.97 14.46
C VAL A 463 1.70 -23.69 13.77
N SER A 464 1.72 -23.64 12.43
CA SER A 464 1.34 -22.44 11.69
C SER A 464 -0.12 -22.05 11.96
N TYR A 465 -0.45 -20.76 11.91
CA TYR A 465 -1.84 -20.32 12.05
C TYR A 465 -2.73 -20.95 10.97
N SER A 466 -2.22 -21.09 9.75
CA SER A 466 -2.93 -21.76 8.67
C SER A 466 -3.29 -23.21 8.99
N ASP A 467 -2.41 -23.96 9.66
CA ASP A 467 -2.67 -25.36 10.02
C ASP A 467 -3.62 -25.45 11.21
N ILE A 468 -3.53 -24.50 12.17
CA ILE A 468 -4.53 -24.36 13.24
C ILE A 468 -5.90 -24.13 12.60
N ARG A 469 -6.06 -23.19 11.67
CA ARG A 469 -7.37 -22.88 11.05
C ARG A 469 -7.90 -23.99 10.14
N LYS A 470 -7.03 -24.77 9.51
CA LYS A 470 -7.44 -25.98 8.76
C LYS A 470 -7.97 -27.08 9.69
N GLN A 471 -7.32 -27.29 10.83
CA GLN A 471 -7.69 -28.34 11.77
C GLN A 471 -8.85 -27.92 12.69
N TYR A 472 -8.90 -26.64 13.05
CA TYR A 472 -9.85 -26.01 13.96
C TYR A 472 -10.40 -24.74 13.31
N PRO A 473 -11.46 -24.87 12.48
CA PRO A 473 -12.08 -23.72 11.83
C PRO A 473 -12.72 -22.77 12.85
N SER A 474 -13.14 -21.57 12.41
CA SER A 474 -13.63 -20.49 13.30
C SER A 474 -14.81 -20.86 14.21
N ASP A 475 -15.54 -21.93 13.89
CA ASP A 475 -16.66 -22.45 14.70
C ASP A 475 -16.19 -23.37 15.84
N THR A 476 -14.91 -23.71 15.89
CA THR A 476 -14.31 -24.41 17.03
C THR A 476 -14.31 -23.50 18.26
N VAL A 477 -14.79 -24.01 19.38
CA VAL A 477 -14.76 -23.29 20.66
C VAL A 477 -13.32 -23.23 21.18
N ALA A 478 -12.60 -22.18 20.80
CA ALA A 478 -11.33 -21.80 21.42
C ALA A 478 -11.60 -21.02 22.71
N ILE A 479 -10.77 -21.24 23.72
CA ILE A 479 -10.89 -20.57 25.02
C ILE A 479 -10.01 -19.31 24.97
N PHE A 480 -10.59 -18.16 25.28
CA PHE A 480 -9.85 -16.91 25.41
C PHE A 480 -9.34 -16.74 26.85
N ASP A 481 -8.03 -16.61 27.02
CA ASP A 481 -7.44 -16.23 28.29
C ASP A 481 -7.27 -14.71 28.35
N GLU A 482 -8.05 -14.06 29.22
CA GLU A 482 -8.06 -12.59 29.35
C GLU A 482 -6.71 -12.04 29.84
N THR A 483 -5.99 -12.77 30.70
CA THR A 483 -4.73 -12.30 31.30
C THR A 483 -3.63 -12.19 30.26
N THR A 484 -3.46 -13.25 29.46
CA THR A 484 -2.46 -13.25 28.39
C THR A 484 -2.99 -12.63 27.10
N SER A 485 -4.30 -12.36 27.02
CA SER A 485 -4.99 -11.94 25.80
C SER A 485 -4.64 -12.84 24.62
N THR A 486 -4.76 -14.16 24.81
CA THR A 486 -4.50 -15.17 23.78
C THR A 486 -5.57 -16.25 23.78
N PHE A 487 -5.63 -17.02 22.68
CA PHE A 487 -6.53 -18.16 22.58
C PHE A 487 -5.79 -19.47 22.80
N PHE A 488 -6.49 -20.46 23.34
CA PHE A 488 -6.01 -21.83 23.34
C PHE A 488 -7.11 -22.85 23.07
N ILE A 489 -6.69 -24.01 22.57
CA ILE A 489 -7.54 -25.18 22.34
C ILE A 489 -7.01 -26.33 23.18
N GLU A 490 -7.90 -26.95 23.95
CA GLU A 490 -7.60 -28.18 24.70
C GLU A 490 -7.96 -29.41 23.85
N VAL A 491 -6.95 -30.22 23.55
CA VAL A 491 -7.12 -31.50 22.89
C VAL A 491 -7.25 -32.58 23.96
N ARG A 492 -8.44 -33.17 24.03
CA ARG A 492 -8.78 -34.20 25.01
C ARG A 492 -8.65 -35.60 24.42
N ASP A 493 -8.27 -36.56 25.27
CA ASP A 493 -8.29 -37.97 24.89
C ASP A 493 -9.70 -38.57 24.95
N GLN A 494 -9.83 -39.86 24.59
CA GLN A 494 -11.10 -40.58 24.57
C GLN A 494 -11.80 -40.66 25.95
N TYR A 495 -11.08 -40.37 27.04
CA TYR A 495 -11.59 -40.35 28.40
C TYR A 495 -11.90 -38.93 28.90
N GLY A 496 -11.76 -37.91 28.03
CA GLY A 496 -12.02 -36.51 28.35
C GLY A 496 -10.88 -35.77 29.04
N VAL A 497 -9.70 -36.40 29.21
CA VAL A 497 -8.54 -35.79 29.86
C VAL A 497 -7.77 -34.93 28.87
N VAL A 498 -7.42 -33.69 29.24
CA VAL A 498 -6.61 -32.81 28.40
C VAL A 498 -5.22 -33.41 28.22
N LYS A 499 -4.85 -33.71 26.97
CA LYS A 499 -3.55 -34.29 26.61
C LYS A 499 -2.64 -33.24 25.98
N GLU A 500 -3.20 -32.33 25.20
CA GLU A 500 -2.44 -31.26 24.56
C GLU A 500 -3.18 -29.92 24.68
N GLU A 501 -2.42 -28.84 24.75
CA GLU A 501 -2.93 -27.48 24.64
C GLU A 501 -2.25 -26.79 23.47
N ILE A 502 -3.05 -26.13 22.63
CA ILE A 502 -2.57 -25.38 21.47
C ILE A 502 -2.83 -23.91 21.74
N TRP A 503 -1.78 -23.16 22.08
CA TRP A 503 -1.86 -21.73 22.34
C TRP A 503 -1.52 -20.95 21.07
N PHE A 504 -2.34 -19.97 20.69
CA PHE A 504 -2.17 -19.20 19.46
C PHE A 504 -2.82 -17.82 19.54
N ASP A 505 -2.51 -17.01 18.53
CA ASP A 505 -3.15 -15.72 18.31
C ASP A 505 -3.95 -15.72 17.01
N ASP A 506 -5.09 -15.04 17.03
CA ASP A 506 -5.93 -14.77 15.86
C ASP A 506 -5.98 -13.26 15.58
N GLY A 507 -6.79 -12.84 14.60
CA GLY A 507 -6.96 -11.42 14.30
C GLY A 507 -7.42 -10.56 15.49
N ILE A 508 -8.16 -11.10 16.46
CA ILE A 508 -8.66 -10.37 17.63
C ILE A 508 -7.53 -10.20 18.66
N SER A 509 -6.93 -11.31 19.10
CA SER A 509 -5.88 -11.25 20.12
C SER A 509 -4.65 -10.49 19.63
N MET A 510 -4.34 -10.61 18.33
CA MET A 510 -3.25 -9.86 17.71
C MET A 510 -3.57 -8.34 17.63
N SER A 511 -4.83 -7.97 17.34
CA SER A 511 -5.27 -6.57 17.36
C SER A 511 -5.06 -5.92 18.74
N MET A 512 -5.27 -6.66 19.83
CA MET A 512 -5.02 -6.16 21.19
C MET A 512 -3.54 -5.88 21.44
N LYS A 513 -2.64 -6.72 20.89
CA LYS A 513 -1.17 -6.52 20.97
C LYS A 513 -0.71 -5.34 20.11
N TYR A 514 -1.36 -5.12 18.97
CA TYR A 514 -1.13 -3.93 18.15
C TYR A 514 -1.57 -2.65 18.85
N ASP A 515 -2.73 -2.66 19.50
CA ASP A 515 -3.20 -1.54 20.33
C ASP A 515 -2.24 -1.28 21.49
N PHE A 516 -1.70 -2.34 22.12
CA PHE A 516 -0.67 -2.20 23.14
C PHE A 516 0.61 -1.52 22.60
N ALA A 517 1.09 -1.92 21.41
CA ALA A 517 2.26 -1.29 20.79
C ALA A 517 2.01 0.21 20.51
N MET A 518 0.85 0.55 19.97
CA MET A 518 0.45 1.94 19.69
C MET A 518 0.31 2.76 20.98
N LYS A 519 -0.33 2.21 22.01
CA LYS A 519 -0.56 2.89 23.30
C LYS A 519 0.73 3.19 24.05
N ASN A 520 1.75 2.35 23.89
CA ASN A 520 3.06 2.56 24.48
C ASN A 520 4.02 3.32 23.53
N GLU A 521 3.51 3.88 22.42
CA GLU A 521 4.29 4.67 21.46
C GLU A 521 5.52 3.92 20.93
N LEU A 522 5.39 2.59 20.76
CA LEU A 522 6.48 1.77 20.25
C LEU A 522 6.76 2.12 18.78
N GLY A 523 8.04 2.07 18.40
CA GLY A 523 8.48 2.42 17.05
C GLY A 523 8.03 1.45 15.96
N GLY A 524 7.66 0.21 16.34
CA GLY A 524 7.16 -0.74 15.38
C GLY A 524 6.71 -2.09 15.94
N ILE A 525 6.35 -2.96 15.02
CA ILE A 525 6.16 -4.39 15.23
C ILE A 525 6.89 -5.16 14.11
N ALA A 526 7.27 -6.39 14.40
CA ALA A 526 7.80 -7.34 13.43
C ALA A 526 6.98 -8.64 13.48
N ILE A 527 6.74 -9.24 12.32
CA ILE A 527 5.90 -10.44 12.20
C ILE A 527 6.77 -11.64 11.84
N TRP A 528 6.71 -12.69 12.67
CA TRP A 528 7.37 -13.97 12.43
C TRP A 528 6.35 -15.11 12.23
N THR A 529 6.23 -15.73 11.06
CA THR A 529 6.76 -15.29 9.78
C THR A 529 5.61 -15.02 8.85
N LEU A 530 5.88 -14.24 7.82
CA LEU A 530 4.98 -14.18 6.68
C LEU A 530 4.74 -15.60 6.13
N GLY A 531 3.51 -15.86 5.70
CA GLY A 531 3.07 -17.13 5.15
C GLY A 531 2.64 -18.18 6.18
N ALA A 532 2.87 -17.96 7.49
CA ALA A 532 2.36 -18.85 8.52
C ALA A 532 0.82 -18.82 8.64
N ASP A 533 0.20 -17.78 8.10
CA ASP A 533 -1.24 -17.51 8.04
C ASP A 533 -1.85 -17.78 6.65
N ASN A 534 -1.10 -18.42 5.76
CA ASN A 534 -1.51 -18.63 4.37
C ASN A 534 -2.92 -19.27 4.25
N GLY A 535 -3.79 -18.65 3.46
CA GLY A 535 -5.19 -19.05 3.29
C GLY A 535 -6.16 -18.41 4.29
N THR A 536 -5.68 -17.51 5.16
CA THR A 536 -6.49 -16.69 6.07
C THR A 536 -6.25 -15.21 5.82
N THR A 537 -7.20 -14.34 6.15
CA THR A 537 -7.08 -12.88 5.94
C THR A 537 -7.19 -12.07 7.22
N ASP A 538 -7.61 -12.67 8.32
CA ASP A 538 -7.94 -11.97 9.56
C ASP A 538 -6.72 -11.33 10.23
N LEU A 539 -5.54 -11.97 10.17
CA LEU A 539 -4.29 -11.40 10.67
C LEU A 539 -3.82 -10.19 9.81
N TRP A 540 -3.94 -10.29 8.48
CA TRP A 540 -3.69 -9.15 7.59
C TRP A 540 -4.69 -8.01 7.80
N ASP A 541 -5.96 -8.35 8.02
CA ASP A 541 -7.02 -7.37 8.27
C ASP A 541 -6.82 -6.65 9.60
N ALA A 542 -6.28 -7.33 10.61
CA ALA A 542 -5.84 -6.70 11.85
C ALA A 542 -4.70 -5.70 11.60
N LEU A 543 -3.69 -6.04 10.79
CA LEU A 543 -2.61 -5.11 10.45
C LEU A 543 -3.12 -3.86 9.72
N VAL A 544 -3.95 -4.07 8.68
CA VAL A 544 -4.50 -2.97 7.87
C VAL A 544 -5.37 -2.05 8.72
N ASP A 545 -6.24 -2.63 9.55
CA ASP A 545 -7.14 -1.88 10.42
C ASP A 545 -6.37 -0.99 11.42
N LYS A 546 -5.34 -1.56 12.07
CA LYS A 546 -4.61 -0.86 13.12
C LYS A 546 -3.60 0.15 12.58
N PHE A 547 -2.86 -0.21 11.55
CA PHE A 547 -1.66 0.53 11.15
C PHE A 547 -1.79 1.30 9.84
N VAL A 548 -2.60 0.85 8.88
CA VAL A 548 -2.62 1.48 7.55
C VAL A 548 -3.55 2.68 7.55
N VAL A 549 -3.04 3.81 7.06
CA VAL A 549 -3.77 5.07 6.91
C VAL A 549 -3.58 5.64 5.51
N THR A 550 -4.48 6.53 5.12
CA THR A 550 -4.38 7.29 3.87
C THR A 550 -3.66 8.61 4.12
N ASP A 551 -2.51 8.80 3.49
CA ASP A 551 -1.80 10.07 3.45
C ASP A 551 -2.19 10.84 2.18
N THR A 552 -2.59 12.10 2.33
CA THR A 552 -3.07 12.95 1.23
C THR A 552 -2.21 14.20 1.12
N LEU A 553 -1.44 14.30 0.05
CA LEU A 553 -0.61 15.46 -0.27
C LEU A 553 -1.33 16.37 -1.27
N VAL A 554 -1.73 17.56 -0.84
CA VAL A 554 -2.28 18.60 -1.73
C VAL A 554 -1.12 19.28 -2.46
N LEU A 555 -1.16 19.27 -3.79
CA LEU A 555 -0.11 19.83 -4.65
C LEU A 555 -0.38 21.33 -4.90
N ASP A 556 -1.50 21.65 -5.54
CA ASP A 556 -1.87 23.02 -5.90
C ASP A 556 -3.37 23.18 -6.21
N THR A 557 -3.79 24.43 -6.38
CA THR A 557 -5.16 24.79 -6.80
C THR A 557 -5.21 25.03 -8.30
N VAL A 558 -6.17 24.41 -8.99
CA VAL A 558 -6.36 24.51 -10.44
C VAL A 558 -7.73 25.11 -10.78
N SER A 559 -7.79 25.91 -11.85
CA SER A 559 -9.06 26.37 -12.42
C SER A 559 -9.74 25.24 -13.18
N LEU A 560 -11.01 25.00 -12.90
CA LEU A 560 -11.83 24.01 -13.60
C LEU A 560 -12.40 24.53 -14.93
N TYR A 561 -12.31 25.85 -15.16
CA TYR A 561 -12.69 26.47 -16.43
C TYR A 561 -11.47 26.71 -17.33
N PRO A 562 -11.57 26.44 -18.64
CA PRO A 562 -10.54 26.83 -19.59
C PRO A 562 -10.44 28.37 -19.63
N PRO A 563 -9.24 28.93 -19.82
CA PRO A 563 -9.08 30.37 -19.96
C PRO A 563 -9.90 30.86 -21.17
N VAL A 564 -10.69 31.92 -20.97
CA VAL A 564 -11.48 32.54 -22.04
C VAL A 564 -10.54 32.95 -23.18
N PRO A 565 -10.77 32.51 -24.44
CA PRO A 565 -9.90 32.85 -25.54
C PRO A 565 -9.91 34.36 -25.77
N GLN A 566 -8.77 35.02 -25.54
CA GLN A 566 -8.60 36.43 -25.84
C GLN A 566 -8.46 36.59 -27.36
N HIS A 567 -9.45 37.19 -28.01
CA HIS A 567 -9.33 37.63 -29.41
C HIS A 567 -8.35 38.80 -29.51
N LEU A 568 -7.07 38.49 -29.72
CA LEU A 568 -6.02 39.47 -29.96
C LEU A 568 -6.16 40.07 -31.37
N THR A 569 -6.06 41.38 -31.47
CA THR A 569 -5.96 42.08 -32.75
C THR A 569 -4.64 41.73 -33.48
N PHE A 570 -4.58 41.93 -34.81
CA PHE A 570 -3.38 41.65 -35.62
C PHE A 570 -2.11 42.28 -35.03
N TRP A 571 -2.14 43.56 -34.64
CA TRP A 571 -1.00 44.25 -34.06
C TRP A 571 -0.63 43.76 -32.66
N GLN A 572 -1.60 43.32 -31.87
CA GLN A 572 -1.33 42.69 -30.57
C GLN A 572 -0.69 41.32 -30.76
N ARG A 573 -1.12 40.54 -31.77
CA ARG A 573 -0.49 39.27 -32.14
C ARG A 573 0.96 39.49 -32.57
N VAL A 574 1.22 40.40 -33.50
CA VAL A 574 2.58 40.73 -33.95
C VAL A 574 3.47 41.23 -32.81
N LYS A 575 2.97 42.12 -31.93
CA LYS A 575 3.73 42.59 -30.76
C LYS A 575 4.04 41.46 -29.77
N ARG A 576 3.09 40.54 -29.56
CA ARG A 576 3.27 39.38 -28.69
C ARG A 576 4.34 38.45 -29.26
N GLU A 577 4.25 38.10 -30.54
CA GLU A 577 5.24 37.25 -31.21
C GLU A 577 6.64 37.89 -31.20
N LEU A 578 6.77 39.19 -31.51
CA LEU A 578 8.05 39.91 -31.42
C LEU A 578 8.64 39.91 -30.00
N ARG A 579 7.79 40.02 -28.98
CA ARG A 579 8.23 39.94 -27.59
C ARG A 579 8.70 38.54 -27.23
N ILE A 580 7.99 37.51 -27.70
CA ILE A 580 8.38 36.10 -27.54
C ILE A 580 9.72 35.84 -28.22
N TYR A 581 9.93 36.32 -29.45
CA TYR A 581 11.23 36.24 -30.14
C TYR A 581 12.34 36.90 -29.34
N ALA A 582 12.12 38.11 -28.84
CA ALA A 582 13.12 38.83 -28.05
C ALA A 582 13.50 38.09 -26.75
N ILE A 583 12.55 37.37 -26.14
CA ILE A 583 12.81 36.54 -24.96
C ILE A 583 13.57 35.27 -25.36
N LEU A 584 13.15 34.60 -26.44
CA LEU A 584 13.76 33.39 -26.96
C LEU A 584 15.25 33.57 -27.34
N PHE A 585 15.63 34.74 -27.85
CA PHE A 585 17.03 35.09 -28.13
C PHE A 585 17.89 35.34 -26.88
N LYS A 586 17.27 35.64 -25.74
CA LYS A 586 17.97 35.87 -24.47
C LYS A 586 18.02 34.62 -23.61
N ASP A 587 16.89 33.91 -23.52
CA ASP A 587 16.75 32.69 -22.74
C ASP A 587 15.74 31.74 -23.43
N PRO A 588 16.22 30.79 -24.24
CA PRO A 588 15.36 29.89 -25.00
C PRO A 588 14.56 28.92 -24.12
N CYS A 589 14.96 28.70 -22.87
CA CYS A 589 14.27 27.78 -21.94
C CYS A 589 13.17 28.45 -21.12
N SER A 590 12.99 29.78 -21.25
CA SER A 590 12.01 30.55 -20.46
C SER A 590 10.59 30.60 -21.04
N VAL A 591 10.40 30.10 -22.27
CA VAL A 591 9.11 30.15 -22.98
C VAL A 591 8.60 28.74 -23.26
N ASP A 592 7.34 28.49 -22.91
CA ASP A 592 6.66 27.23 -23.19
C ASP A 592 6.34 27.10 -24.70
N ALA A 593 6.70 25.96 -25.30
CA ALA A 593 6.52 25.67 -26.73
C ALA A 593 5.06 25.75 -27.21
N SER A 594 4.09 25.69 -26.29
CA SER A 594 2.66 25.85 -26.55
C SER A 594 2.20 27.30 -26.76
N GLN A 595 3.00 28.29 -26.36
CA GLN A 595 2.61 29.72 -26.37
C GLN A 595 3.01 30.48 -27.65
N TYR A 596 3.71 29.81 -28.58
CA TYR A 596 4.34 30.41 -29.75
C TYR A 596 3.93 29.67 -31.02
N GLU A 597 3.53 30.37 -32.09
CA GLU A 597 3.05 29.75 -33.33
C GLU A 597 4.16 29.14 -34.22
N GLY A 598 5.44 29.40 -33.96
CA GLY A 598 6.53 28.76 -34.72
C GLY A 598 7.08 29.56 -35.90
N ASP A 599 7.93 28.87 -36.66
CA ASP A 599 8.61 29.27 -37.89
C ASP A 599 7.68 29.73 -39.03
N VAL A 600 6.37 29.46 -38.89
CA VAL A 600 5.30 29.73 -39.86
C VAL A 600 5.41 31.11 -40.52
N TYR A 601 5.57 32.19 -39.74
CA TYR A 601 5.67 33.55 -40.30
C TYR A 601 6.93 33.77 -41.13
N PHE A 602 8.07 33.24 -40.67
CA PHE A 602 9.33 33.36 -41.39
C PHE A 602 9.34 32.52 -42.66
N VAL A 603 8.72 31.33 -42.64
CA VAL A 603 8.51 30.51 -43.85
C VAL A 603 7.71 31.28 -44.91
N TYR A 604 6.62 31.94 -44.54
CA TYR A 604 5.86 32.77 -45.47
C TYR A 604 6.67 33.93 -46.03
N PHE A 605 7.47 34.62 -45.20
CA PHE A 605 8.35 35.68 -45.67
C PHE A 605 9.42 35.16 -46.64
N THR A 606 10.03 34.02 -46.35
CA THR A 606 11.03 33.39 -47.22
C THR A 606 10.44 33.02 -48.58
N ILE A 607 9.26 32.40 -48.61
CA ILE A 607 8.58 32.06 -49.86
C ILE A 607 8.25 33.34 -50.64
N SER A 608 7.73 34.37 -49.97
CA SER A 608 7.38 35.64 -50.62
C SER A 608 8.60 36.33 -51.22
N PHE A 609 9.73 36.41 -50.51
CA PHE A 609 10.94 37.02 -51.03
C PHE A 609 11.57 36.19 -52.15
N PHE A 610 11.53 34.86 -52.06
CA PHE A 610 12.03 33.99 -53.13
C PHE A 610 11.25 34.17 -54.44
N ILE A 611 9.92 34.27 -54.37
CA ILE A 611 9.08 34.58 -55.54
C ILE A 611 9.45 35.94 -56.13
N LEU A 612 9.66 36.96 -55.29
CA LEU A 612 10.09 38.29 -55.74
C LEU A 612 11.48 38.27 -56.39
N VAL A 613 12.41 37.46 -55.89
CA VAL A 613 13.74 37.26 -56.52
C VAL A 613 13.58 36.65 -57.92
N LEU A 614 12.73 35.64 -58.09
CA LEU A 614 12.49 35.02 -59.40
C LEU A 614 11.88 36.01 -60.39
N ILE A 615 10.89 36.80 -59.95
CA ILE A 615 10.25 37.83 -60.78
C ILE A 615 11.28 38.91 -61.16
N ALA A 616 12.00 39.46 -60.18
CA ALA A 616 13.00 40.50 -60.41
C ALA A 616 14.15 39.99 -61.30
N GLY A 617 14.58 38.74 -61.14
CA GLY A 617 15.61 38.10 -61.95
C GLY A 617 15.15 37.88 -63.40
N ALA A 618 13.91 37.43 -63.61
CA ALA A 618 13.34 37.28 -64.95
C ALA A 618 13.20 38.64 -65.66
N VAL A 619 12.75 39.67 -64.94
CA VAL A 619 12.68 41.06 -65.42
C VAL A 619 14.07 41.58 -65.78
N TYR A 620 15.07 41.38 -64.92
CA TYR A 620 16.45 41.77 -65.16
C TYR A 620 17.00 41.12 -66.44
N PHE A 621 16.82 39.81 -66.60
CA PHE A 621 17.29 39.08 -67.77
C PHE A 621 16.58 39.51 -69.06
N TYR A 622 15.27 39.76 -69.00
CA TYR A 622 14.48 40.22 -70.14
C TYR A 622 14.92 41.62 -70.64
N PHE A 623 15.13 42.57 -69.72
CA PHE A 623 15.54 43.94 -70.08
C PHE A 623 16.99 44.01 -70.57
N VAL A 624 17.89 43.23 -69.98
CA VAL A 624 19.28 43.12 -70.48
C VAL A 624 19.31 42.52 -71.90
N LYS A 625 18.47 41.53 -72.19
CA LYS A 625 18.39 40.91 -73.52
C LYS A 625 17.78 41.83 -74.59
N THR A 626 16.85 42.71 -74.22
CA THR A 626 16.07 43.54 -75.16
C THR A 626 16.65 44.93 -75.38
N GLN A 627 17.24 45.55 -74.36
CA GLN A 627 17.78 46.92 -74.42
C GLN A 627 19.31 46.97 -74.45
N GLY A 628 19.98 45.83 -74.34
CA GLY A 628 21.44 45.76 -74.27
C GLY A 628 21.99 46.34 -72.95
N ASP A 629 23.30 46.51 -72.90
CA ASP A 629 24.03 46.83 -71.66
C ASP A 629 23.85 48.27 -71.16
N ASP A 630 23.31 49.18 -71.99
CA ASP A 630 23.13 50.62 -71.67
C ASP A 630 21.82 50.92 -70.89
N TRP A 631 21.19 49.91 -70.29
CA TRP A 631 19.93 50.08 -69.58
C TRP A 631 20.07 50.88 -68.28
N LYS A 632 19.47 52.09 -68.23
CA LYS A 632 19.54 53.04 -67.09
C LYS A 632 19.19 52.45 -65.71
N TRP A 633 18.32 51.46 -65.63
CA TRP A 633 17.86 50.88 -64.35
C TRP A 633 18.60 49.60 -63.95
N ARG A 634 19.56 49.13 -64.78
CA ARG A 634 20.33 47.90 -64.53
C ARG A 634 20.94 47.86 -63.13
N LYS A 635 21.68 48.91 -62.74
CA LYS A 635 22.34 48.98 -61.41
C LYS A 635 21.32 48.98 -60.26
N LYS A 636 20.20 49.70 -60.40
CA LYS A 636 19.16 49.77 -59.36
C LYS A 636 18.43 48.44 -59.19
N LEU A 637 18.10 47.76 -60.29
CA LEU A 637 17.44 46.45 -60.21
C LEU A 637 18.41 45.37 -59.69
N LEU A 638 19.70 45.46 -60.03
CA LEU A 638 20.74 44.58 -59.48
C LEU A 638 20.87 44.74 -57.96
N ILE A 639 20.90 45.97 -57.45
CA ILE A 639 20.90 46.23 -56.00
C ILE A 639 19.63 45.68 -55.33
N LEU A 640 18.46 45.89 -55.93
CA LEU A 640 17.20 45.34 -55.41
C LEU A 640 17.23 43.81 -55.35
N LEU A 641 17.78 43.16 -56.39
CA LEU A 641 17.93 41.71 -56.45
C LEU A 641 18.85 41.20 -55.33
N ILE A 642 19.98 41.87 -55.09
CA ILE A 642 20.92 41.53 -54.00
C ILE A 642 20.23 41.67 -52.64
N VAL A 643 19.47 42.75 -52.41
CA VAL A 643 18.72 42.97 -51.16
C VAL A 643 17.65 41.90 -50.97
N LEU A 644 16.89 41.54 -52.01
CA LEU A 644 15.87 40.50 -51.93
C LEU A 644 16.47 39.12 -51.67
N ILE A 645 17.63 38.80 -52.27
CA ILE A 645 18.36 37.56 -51.99
C ILE A 645 18.81 37.54 -50.52
N LEU A 646 19.37 38.64 -50.01
CA LEU A 646 19.79 38.73 -48.61
C LEU A 646 18.60 38.55 -47.65
N LEU A 647 17.47 39.19 -47.92
CA LEU A 647 16.24 39.04 -47.11
C LEU A 647 15.69 37.61 -47.15
N THR A 648 15.76 36.95 -48.31
CA THR A 648 15.37 35.53 -48.45
C THR A 648 16.26 34.63 -47.59
N VAL A 649 17.58 34.84 -47.62
CA VAL A 649 18.54 34.07 -46.83
C VAL A 649 18.34 34.29 -45.33
N VAL A 650 18.20 35.55 -44.89
CA VAL A 650 18.00 35.88 -43.47
C VAL A 650 16.68 35.32 -42.94
N SER A 651 15.59 35.47 -43.68
CA SER A 651 14.29 34.92 -43.28
C SER A 651 14.29 33.39 -43.24
N GLY A 652 14.93 32.74 -44.23
CA GLY A 652 15.02 31.28 -44.28
C GLY A 652 15.85 30.71 -43.14
N PHE A 653 16.97 31.37 -42.81
CA PHE A 653 17.76 31.02 -41.62
C PHE A 653 16.96 31.17 -40.33
N MET A 654 16.16 32.24 -40.22
CA MET A 654 15.33 32.47 -39.06
C MET A 654 14.20 31.44 -38.92
N ALA A 655 13.59 31.02 -40.04
CA ALA A 655 12.62 29.93 -40.05
C ALA A 655 13.24 28.61 -39.56
N LEU A 656 14.45 28.28 -40.02
CA LEU A 656 15.17 27.10 -39.55
C LEU A 656 15.53 27.18 -38.06
N PHE A 657 15.94 28.35 -37.58
CA PHE A 657 16.29 28.56 -36.18
C PHE A 657 15.09 28.40 -35.23
N LEU A 658 13.90 28.81 -35.70
CA LEU A 658 12.66 28.78 -34.93
C LEU A 658 11.84 27.50 -35.12
N ASN A 659 12.34 26.55 -35.90
CA ASN A 659 11.65 25.30 -36.19
C ASN A 659 11.70 24.36 -34.97
N LYS A 660 10.52 23.97 -34.49
CA LYS A 660 10.33 23.13 -33.29
C LYS A 660 10.77 21.67 -33.49
N GLU A 661 10.92 21.21 -34.73
CA GLU A 661 11.35 19.85 -35.05
C GLU A 661 12.88 19.69 -35.05
N MET A 662 13.63 20.81 -35.10
CA MET A 662 15.10 20.80 -35.14
C MET A 662 15.70 21.01 -33.75
N SER A 663 15.72 19.93 -32.96
CA SER A 663 16.17 19.92 -31.56
C SER A 663 17.63 20.38 -31.33
N PHE A 664 18.49 20.41 -32.36
CA PHE A 664 19.89 20.83 -32.25
C PHE A 664 20.08 22.35 -32.13
N VAL A 665 19.03 23.14 -32.36
CA VAL A 665 19.04 24.61 -32.32
C VAL A 665 18.44 25.17 -31.02
N GLY A 666 18.14 24.29 -30.05
CA GLY A 666 17.79 24.67 -28.68
C GLY A 666 16.30 24.86 -28.39
N ILE A 667 15.42 24.52 -29.33
CA ILE A 667 13.96 24.52 -29.13
C ILE A 667 13.45 23.12 -29.43
N SER A 668 12.72 22.52 -28.49
CA SER A 668 12.12 21.19 -28.62
C SER A 668 10.61 21.29 -28.50
N SER A 669 9.90 20.42 -29.22
CA SER A 669 8.44 20.25 -29.12
C SER A 669 8.01 19.52 -27.83
N ILE A 670 8.96 18.96 -27.07
CA ILE A 670 8.70 18.24 -25.81
C ILE A 670 8.97 19.18 -24.62
N PRO A 671 7.96 19.53 -23.80
CA PRO A 671 8.06 20.53 -22.72
C PRO A 671 9.15 20.25 -21.67
N SER A 672 9.59 19.00 -21.54
CA SER A 672 10.55 18.56 -20.51
C SER A 672 12.01 18.50 -20.98
N GLN A 673 12.32 18.89 -22.22
CA GLN A 673 13.69 18.79 -22.78
C GLN A 673 14.11 20.09 -23.46
N CYS A 674 14.59 21.06 -22.69
CA CYS A 674 15.31 22.21 -23.23
C CYS A 674 16.81 21.90 -23.28
N HIS A 675 17.42 21.98 -24.46
CA HIS A 675 18.86 21.80 -24.63
C HIS A 675 19.52 23.16 -24.90
N SER A 676 20.55 23.51 -24.14
CA SER A 676 21.41 24.65 -24.47
C SER A 676 22.12 24.39 -25.81
N VAL A 677 22.09 25.36 -26.72
CA VAL A 677 22.75 25.22 -28.03
C VAL A 677 24.25 24.98 -27.84
N PRO A 678 24.80 23.82 -28.26
CA PRO A 678 26.23 23.56 -28.15
C PRO A 678 27.03 24.56 -28.99
N LEU A 679 28.16 25.05 -28.47
CA LEU A 679 29.06 25.95 -29.19
C LEU A 679 29.49 25.36 -30.56
N THR A 680 29.61 24.04 -30.63
CA THR A 680 29.94 23.29 -31.85
C THR A 680 28.88 23.45 -32.93
N SER A 681 27.59 23.43 -32.58
CA SER A 681 26.48 23.66 -33.52
C SER A 681 26.52 25.09 -34.07
N VAL A 682 26.80 26.08 -33.23
CA VAL A 682 26.93 27.49 -33.67
C VAL A 682 28.09 27.66 -34.63
N LEU A 683 29.26 27.08 -34.32
CA LEU A 683 30.44 27.13 -35.19
C LEU A 683 30.21 26.40 -36.53
N ALA A 684 29.52 25.26 -36.52
CA ALA A 684 29.18 24.54 -37.73
C ALA A 684 28.25 25.36 -38.64
N ILE A 685 27.23 26.01 -38.06
CA ILE A 685 26.31 26.89 -38.78
C ILE A 685 27.06 28.08 -39.40
N LEU A 686 27.93 28.74 -38.65
CA LEU A 686 28.74 29.85 -39.15
C LEU A 686 29.69 29.40 -40.28
N GLY A 687 30.32 28.23 -40.13
CA GLY A 687 31.19 27.64 -41.14
C GLY A 687 30.45 27.34 -42.44
N ILE A 688 29.29 26.68 -42.36
CA ILE A 688 28.44 26.38 -43.52
C ILE A 688 27.96 27.68 -44.19
N GLY A 689 27.52 28.66 -43.41
CA GLY A 689 27.08 29.96 -43.91
C GLY A 689 28.18 30.72 -44.65
N PHE A 690 29.41 30.69 -44.14
CA PHE A 690 30.55 31.32 -44.78
C PHE A 690 30.91 30.65 -46.11
N VAL A 691 30.96 29.32 -46.15
CA VAL A 691 31.22 28.55 -47.38
C VAL A 691 30.13 28.79 -48.42
N LEU A 692 28.86 28.75 -48.00
CA LEU A 692 27.73 29.01 -48.88
C LEU A 692 27.76 30.45 -49.42
N GLY A 693 28.10 31.42 -48.58
CA GLY A 693 28.28 32.83 -48.98
C GLY A 693 29.38 32.99 -50.02
N LEU A 694 30.52 32.32 -49.86
CA LEU A 694 31.60 32.32 -50.85
C LEU A 694 31.16 31.65 -52.16
N LEU A 695 30.42 30.55 -52.10
CA LEU A 695 29.90 29.87 -53.29
C LEU A 695 28.88 30.72 -54.04
N ILE A 696 27.95 31.37 -53.33
CA ILE A 696 26.99 32.30 -53.94
C ILE A 696 27.73 33.48 -54.55
N MET A 697 28.71 34.06 -53.86
CA MET A 697 29.51 35.15 -54.41
C MET A 697 30.22 34.71 -55.70
N HIS A 698 30.89 33.56 -55.68
CA HIS A 698 31.70 33.09 -56.80
C HIS A 698 30.89 32.62 -58.01
N PHE A 699 29.80 31.87 -57.79
CA PHE A 699 29.03 31.25 -58.88
C PHE A 699 27.80 32.05 -59.30
N PHE A 700 27.22 32.85 -58.42
CA PHE A 700 25.96 33.56 -58.69
C PHE A 700 26.10 35.06 -58.78
N LEU A 701 27.06 35.70 -58.10
CA LEU A 701 27.19 37.16 -58.13
C LEU A 701 28.34 37.63 -59.03
N GLN A 702 29.51 36.98 -58.94
CA GLN A 702 30.70 37.31 -59.72
C GLN A 702 30.46 37.30 -61.26
N PRO A 703 29.64 36.42 -61.85
CA PRO A 703 29.33 36.48 -63.28
C PRO A 703 28.50 37.69 -63.71
N PHE A 704 27.86 38.40 -62.77
CA PHE A 704 27.01 39.57 -63.06
C PHE A 704 27.72 40.90 -62.85
N PHE A 705 28.86 40.89 -62.15
CA PHE A 705 29.72 42.06 -61.98
C PHE A 705 30.67 42.19 -63.18
N LYS A 706 30.71 43.37 -63.81
CA LYS A 706 31.78 43.76 -64.73
C LYS A 706 32.85 44.56 -63.96
N ASP A 707 34.05 44.68 -64.51
CA ASP A 707 35.16 45.41 -63.88
C ASP A 707 34.81 46.88 -63.53
N ASP A 708 33.85 47.49 -64.24
CA ASP A 708 33.36 48.85 -63.99
C ASP A 708 32.22 48.95 -62.94
N ASP A 709 31.80 47.82 -62.37
CA ASP A 709 30.72 47.72 -61.37
C ASP A 709 31.27 47.40 -59.95
N VAL A 710 32.59 47.22 -59.80
CA VAL A 710 33.28 47.17 -58.51
C VAL A 710 33.73 48.59 -58.15
N PRO A 711 33.44 49.12 -56.95
CA PRO A 711 33.87 50.46 -56.56
C PRO A 711 35.39 50.62 -56.49
#